data_AF-A0A6B2H3J7-F1
#
_entry.id   AF-A0A6B2H3J7-F1
#
_cell.length_a   1.000
_cell.length_b   1.000
_cell.length_c   1.000
_cell.angle_alpha   90.00
_cell.angle_beta   90.00
_cell.angle_gamma   90.00
#
_symmetry.space_group_name_H-M   'P 1'
#
loop_
_entity.id
_entity.type
_entity.pdbx_description
1 polymer ?
#
loop_
_entity_poly.entity_id
_entity_poly.type
_entity_poly.pdbx_seq_one_letter_code
_entity_poly.pdbx_strand_id
1 'polypeptide(L)'
;MSSSTITTGTSILRPRARLIKTIGEELISSDIVAILELVKNSYDADASIIIISFSGQVREIQEGKTIKRILSKEGGTISITDDGIGMSLDTIQNAWMEPATIMKKNLKQSLGKGRRHTGEKGIGRFASAKLAAKLEILTREDNNDEVIVKFNWQDFADDEKYLDQVKCDWEVRPAKAIKKHGTALLLSELNSDWDEDKFRTLKTTLSRLINPVSPVPDFLMELNLPDLLEDLGGDIGSPTSLSTPFYSISGNVDNSGTAYLKYKSINKNETEDFKINVCKEIRPIRNIQTGPFSFTFNVWDRETEVLKKMASGVGSTVQTVKQDLNALGGISIYRDNFRVLPYGEPKNDWLRLDLRRVQTPTLRISNNQIIGYISLSLNNNPDFKDQSNREGLVESQAFTDLQDIIKAILSQLEIRRYSERRVDDVSIPQKSLFSNFNVSEHLQTISKRYPDDKLIEDAIFKTEKSLEEGVKKTQEVLARYRRLASLGMLIDSVLHDGNNLLALLDGEVLLLGRELKKQPHNIENIINFLANIKEHKNLISQLFKRLEPLGGRRRGKPKDLVLEDSIKNAFELHKSELQRLNINYQIPSTKNLLKIDEGELQLILLNLLQNSIYWLEVQNDVKREIIVQTSKNEEELILIFSDSGPGIEEGKQEIIFDPYISTKPDGIGIGLTIIGELVAEHNGDLSLLDNGPLEGATFKLTFRTT
;
A
#
# COMPACT_ATOMS: atom_id res chain seq x y z
N MET A 1 -6.06 35.16 71.21
CA MET A 1 -5.97 34.11 70.17
C MET A 1 -7.38 33.87 69.65
N SER A 2 -7.73 34.43 68.49
CA SER A 2 -9.02 34.19 67.83
C SER A 2 -8.98 32.83 67.15
N SER A 3 -9.75 31.86 67.65
CA SER A 3 -9.89 30.56 67.00
C SER A 3 -10.54 30.76 65.63
N SER A 4 -9.78 30.56 64.56
CA SER A 4 -10.31 30.48 63.20
C SER A 4 -11.23 29.27 63.11
N THR A 5 -12.54 29.51 63.08
CA THR A 5 -13.55 28.50 62.78
C THR A 5 -13.30 27.98 61.37
N ILE A 6 -12.90 26.71 61.26
CA ILE A 6 -12.80 26.02 59.98
C ILE A 6 -14.22 25.63 59.58
N THR A 7 -14.76 26.29 58.56
CA THR A 7 -16.06 25.94 57.97
C THR A 7 -15.84 24.85 56.92
N THR A 8 -16.34 23.64 57.19
CA THR A 8 -16.36 22.54 56.22
C THR A 8 -17.74 22.39 55.61
N GLY A 9 -17.82 22.18 54.30
CA GLY A 9 -19.07 21.91 53.59
C GLY A 9 -18.82 21.15 52.30
N THR A 10 -19.88 20.55 51.75
CA THR A 10 -19.87 19.87 50.45
C THR A 10 -20.75 20.63 49.47
N SER A 11 -20.27 20.83 48.25
CA SER A 11 -21.03 21.45 47.15
C SER A 11 -21.25 20.44 46.04
N ILE A 12 -22.39 20.55 45.34
CA ILE A 12 -22.71 19.72 44.17
C ILE A 12 -22.33 20.50 42.91
N LEU A 13 -21.64 19.84 41.97
CA LEU A 13 -21.37 20.41 40.65
C LEU A 13 -22.66 20.42 39.83
N ARG A 14 -23.15 21.60 39.43
CA ARG A 14 -24.36 21.76 38.61
C ARG A 14 -24.01 22.32 37.23
N PRO A 15 -24.12 21.53 36.15
CA PRO A 15 -23.80 22.01 34.80
C PRO A 15 -24.87 22.99 34.27
N ARG A 16 -24.42 24.02 33.56
CA ARG A 16 -25.30 24.94 32.82
C ARG A 16 -25.84 24.27 31.55
N ALA A 17 -27.05 24.63 31.13
CA ALA A 17 -27.72 24.03 29.98
C ALA A 17 -26.90 24.16 28.67
N ARG A 18 -26.20 25.29 28.51
CA ARG A 18 -25.33 25.58 27.35
C ARG A 18 -24.29 24.51 27.03
N LEU A 19 -23.90 23.71 28.02
CA LEU A 19 -22.92 22.64 27.84
C LEU A 19 -23.36 21.63 26.76
N ILE A 20 -24.65 21.32 26.67
CA ILE A 20 -25.19 20.40 25.66
C ILE A 20 -25.05 20.99 24.26
N LYS A 21 -25.30 22.30 24.12
CA LYS A 21 -25.14 23.00 22.85
C LYS A 21 -23.67 23.00 22.40
N THR A 22 -22.74 23.32 23.30
CA THR A 22 -21.30 23.24 23.04
C THR A 22 -20.86 21.83 22.63
N ILE A 23 -21.36 20.80 23.32
CA ILE A 23 -21.07 19.39 22.99
C ILE A 23 -21.56 19.01 21.58
N GLY A 24 -22.74 19.46 21.18
CA GLY A 24 -23.28 19.18 19.84
C GLY A 24 -22.61 20.01 18.74
N GLU A 25 -22.55 21.34 18.90
CA GLU A 25 -22.12 22.26 17.84
C GLU A 25 -20.60 22.36 17.68
N GLU A 26 -19.83 22.28 18.77
CA GLU A 26 -18.38 22.51 18.76
C GLU A 26 -17.54 21.22 18.70
N LEU A 27 -18.01 20.10 19.28
CA LEU A 27 -17.25 18.83 19.20
C LEU A 27 -17.43 18.13 17.85
N ILE A 28 -18.51 18.42 17.12
CA ILE A 28 -18.79 17.80 15.83
C ILE A 28 -18.32 18.74 14.72
N SER A 29 -17.28 18.28 14.03
CA SER A 29 -16.51 19.09 13.08
C SER A 29 -17.29 19.50 11.83
N SER A 30 -18.29 18.74 11.40
CA SER A 30 -19.09 19.05 10.21
C SER A 30 -20.48 18.41 10.23
N ASP A 31 -21.38 18.93 9.39
CA ASP A 31 -22.74 18.39 9.22
C ASP A 31 -22.73 16.94 8.69
N ILE A 32 -21.73 16.60 7.86
CA ILE A 32 -21.56 15.24 7.35
C ILE A 32 -21.18 14.28 8.49
N VAL A 33 -20.28 14.71 9.38
CA VAL A 33 -19.94 13.94 10.59
C VAL A 33 -21.15 13.79 11.50
N ALA A 34 -21.97 14.83 11.62
CA ALA A 34 -23.20 14.77 12.39
C ALA A 34 -24.16 13.68 11.87
N ILE A 35 -24.39 13.63 10.55
CA ILE A 35 -25.23 12.59 9.93
C ILE A 35 -24.61 11.20 10.15
N LEU A 36 -23.30 11.04 9.98
CA LEU A 36 -22.62 9.76 10.20
C LEU A 36 -22.81 9.23 11.63
N GLU A 37 -22.74 10.08 12.64
CA GLU A 37 -22.97 9.69 14.03
C GLU A 37 -24.43 9.24 14.25
N LEU A 38 -25.40 9.87 13.61
CA LEU A 38 -26.81 9.45 13.66
C LEU A 38 -27.02 8.10 12.93
N VAL A 39 -26.39 7.90 11.78
CA VAL A 39 -26.45 6.63 11.02
C VAL A 39 -25.83 5.47 11.83
N LYS A 40 -24.70 5.72 12.51
CA LYS A 40 -24.10 4.72 13.42
C LYS A 40 -25.05 4.35 14.56
N ASN A 41 -25.83 5.29 15.10
CA ASN A 41 -26.81 4.99 16.14
C ASN A 41 -27.92 4.05 15.63
N SER A 42 -28.39 4.23 14.40
CA SER A 42 -29.34 3.30 13.79
C SER A 42 -28.72 1.91 13.57
N TYR A 43 -27.44 1.83 13.17
CA TYR A 43 -26.74 0.54 13.09
C TYR A 43 -26.64 -0.16 14.45
N ASP A 44 -26.25 0.60 15.50
CA ASP A 44 -26.19 0.14 16.89
C ASP A 44 -27.57 -0.33 17.41
N ALA A 45 -28.66 0.18 16.85
CA ALA A 45 -30.04 -0.19 17.15
C ALA A 45 -30.56 -1.40 16.33
N ASP A 46 -29.65 -2.15 15.69
CA ASP A 46 -29.93 -3.34 14.87
C ASP A 46 -30.77 -3.08 13.61
N ALA A 47 -30.87 -1.83 13.14
CA ALA A 47 -31.58 -1.50 11.91
C ALA A 47 -31.04 -2.28 10.69
N SER A 48 -31.93 -2.74 9.83
CA SER A 48 -31.60 -3.33 8.52
C SER A 48 -31.60 -2.28 7.43
N ILE A 49 -32.43 -1.25 7.55
CA ILE A 49 -32.63 -0.21 6.55
C ILE A 49 -32.67 1.15 7.26
N ILE A 50 -32.01 2.12 6.67
CA ILE A 50 -32.09 3.52 7.07
C ILE A 50 -32.35 4.40 5.85
N ILE A 51 -33.31 5.31 5.98
CA ILE A 51 -33.70 6.26 4.95
C ILE A 51 -33.38 7.66 5.45
N ILE A 52 -32.54 8.37 4.72
CA ILE A 52 -32.13 9.75 4.98
C ILE A 52 -32.83 10.63 3.94
N SER A 53 -33.79 11.44 4.36
CA SER A 53 -34.57 12.30 3.46
C SER A 53 -34.32 13.77 3.74
N PHE A 54 -34.03 14.55 2.71
CA PHE A 54 -33.99 16.01 2.76
C PHE A 54 -35.24 16.58 2.09
N SER A 55 -35.77 17.67 2.64
CA SER A 55 -36.90 18.39 2.03
C SER A 55 -36.78 19.88 2.31
N GLY A 56 -37.20 20.71 1.36
CA GLY A 56 -37.14 22.17 1.49
C GLY A 56 -37.04 22.85 0.13
N GLN A 57 -36.85 24.18 0.12
CA GLN A 57 -36.74 24.95 -1.11
C GLN A 57 -35.33 24.82 -1.71
N VAL A 58 -35.24 24.38 -2.96
CA VAL A 58 -34.00 24.37 -3.74
C VAL A 58 -33.91 25.65 -4.57
N ARG A 59 -32.75 26.32 -4.53
CA ARG A 59 -32.43 27.51 -5.33
C ARG A 59 -31.29 27.19 -6.28
N GLU A 60 -31.37 27.70 -7.50
CA GLU A 60 -30.28 27.63 -8.48
C GLU A 60 -29.48 28.92 -8.45
N ILE A 61 -28.17 28.82 -8.25
CA ILE A 61 -27.25 29.95 -8.26
C ILE A 61 -26.30 29.79 -9.45
N GLN A 62 -26.19 30.84 -10.26
CA GLN A 62 -25.25 30.87 -11.36
C GLN A 62 -23.86 31.27 -10.85
N GLU A 63 -22.89 30.35 -10.97
CA GLU A 63 -21.50 30.57 -10.59
C GLU A 63 -20.63 30.46 -11.85
N GLY A 64 -20.38 31.61 -12.49
CA GLY A 64 -19.69 31.67 -13.78
C GLY A 64 -20.49 31.02 -14.92
N LYS A 65 -19.95 29.93 -15.49
CA LYS A 65 -20.61 29.16 -16.57
C LYS A 65 -21.42 27.96 -16.06
N THR A 66 -21.41 27.70 -14.76
CA THR A 66 -22.05 26.54 -14.13
C THR A 66 -23.23 26.98 -13.26
N ILE A 67 -24.30 26.20 -13.26
CA ILE A 67 -25.45 26.38 -12.37
C ILE A 67 -25.23 25.43 -11.18
N LYS A 68 -25.32 25.95 -9.96
CA LYS A 68 -25.21 25.17 -8.72
C LYS A 68 -26.56 25.14 -8.02
N ARG A 69 -27.05 23.95 -7.68
CA ARG A 69 -28.30 23.75 -6.94
C ARG A 69 -28.04 23.70 -5.44
N ILE A 70 -28.77 24.48 -4.66
CA ILE A 70 -28.60 24.61 -3.22
C ILE A 70 -29.94 24.48 -2.51
N LEU A 71 -30.04 23.50 -1.59
CA LEU A 71 -31.13 23.40 -0.65
C LEU A 71 -30.96 24.46 0.44
N SER A 72 -31.94 25.35 0.56
CA SER A 72 -31.92 26.41 1.56
C SER A 72 -32.19 25.85 2.96
N LYS A 73 -31.46 26.37 3.93
CA LYS A 73 -31.66 26.07 5.35
C LYS A 73 -33.02 26.55 5.86
N GLU A 74 -33.53 27.65 5.31
CA GLU A 74 -34.82 28.22 5.67
C GLU A 74 -35.95 27.30 5.16
N GLY A 75 -36.73 26.74 6.09
CA GLY A 75 -37.74 25.73 5.76
C GLY A 75 -37.17 24.38 5.35
N GLY A 76 -35.84 24.21 5.40
CA GLY A 76 -35.18 22.92 5.19
C GLY A 76 -35.45 21.96 6.36
N THR A 77 -35.53 20.68 6.04
CA THR A 77 -35.74 19.59 6.99
C THR A 77 -34.90 18.36 6.60
N ILE A 78 -34.52 17.57 7.61
CA ILE A 78 -33.87 16.27 7.45
C ILE A 78 -34.69 15.25 8.23
N SER A 79 -35.05 14.13 7.62
CA SER A 79 -35.61 12.97 8.29
C SER A 79 -34.60 11.83 8.22
N ILE A 80 -34.31 11.19 9.36
CA ILE A 80 -33.52 9.95 9.43
C ILE A 80 -34.41 8.89 10.05
N THR A 81 -34.83 7.90 9.25
CA THR A 81 -35.76 6.85 9.68
C THR A 81 -35.10 5.49 9.58
N ASP A 82 -35.18 4.69 10.64
CA ASP A 82 -34.65 3.33 10.70
C ASP A 82 -35.70 2.30 11.16
N ASP A 83 -35.50 1.04 10.76
CA ASP A 83 -36.29 -0.12 11.18
C ASP A 83 -35.66 -0.87 12.38
N GLY A 84 -34.86 -0.17 13.19
CA GLY A 84 -34.22 -0.74 14.38
C GLY A 84 -35.22 -1.11 15.48
N ILE A 85 -34.72 -1.53 16.63
CA ILE A 85 -35.54 -2.04 17.75
C ILE A 85 -36.49 -1.00 18.37
N GLY A 86 -36.26 0.30 18.13
CA GLY A 86 -36.98 1.39 18.78
C GLY A 86 -36.58 1.61 20.24
N MET A 87 -37.24 2.55 20.90
CA MET A 87 -37.00 2.91 22.29
C MET A 87 -38.31 3.13 23.05
N SER A 88 -38.41 2.59 24.27
CA SER A 88 -39.47 2.94 25.22
C SER A 88 -39.27 4.35 25.80
N LEU A 89 -40.30 4.88 26.46
CA LEU A 89 -40.19 6.16 27.18
C LEU A 89 -39.12 6.10 28.30
N ASP A 90 -39.00 4.95 28.97
CA ASP A 90 -37.96 4.72 29.99
C ASP A 90 -36.55 4.78 29.37
N THR A 91 -36.35 4.11 28.23
CA THR A 91 -35.11 4.19 27.45
C THR A 91 -34.82 5.63 27.04
N ILE A 92 -35.82 6.41 26.62
CA ILE A 92 -35.60 7.82 26.30
C ILE A 92 -35.18 8.61 27.55
N GLN A 93 -35.89 8.51 28.66
CA GLN A 93 -35.63 9.31 29.85
C GLN A 93 -34.31 8.95 30.54
N ASN A 94 -34.01 7.65 30.66
CA ASN A 94 -32.92 7.14 31.48
C ASN A 94 -31.70 6.68 30.67
N ALA A 95 -31.80 6.58 29.34
CA ALA A 95 -30.66 6.28 28.48
C ALA A 95 -30.39 7.38 27.46
N TRP A 96 -31.42 7.91 26.78
CA TRP A 96 -31.27 8.92 25.71
C TRP A 96 -31.11 10.35 26.23
N MET A 97 -31.82 10.75 27.27
CA MET A 97 -31.74 12.12 27.81
C MET A 97 -30.59 12.29 28.81
N GLU A 98 -30.00 11.20 29.30
CA GLU A 98 -28.89 11.20 30.24
C GLU A 98 -27.53 11.07 29.50
N PRO A 99 -26.73 12.14 29.36
CA PRO A 99 -25.43 12.08 28.69
C PRO A 99 -24.46 11.14 29.44
N ALA A 100 -23.62 10.41 28.70
CA ALA A 100 -22.58 9.53 29.26
C ALA A 100 -23.09 8.38 30.16
N THR A 101 -24.25 7.79 29.83
CA THR A 101 -24.82 6.64 30.55
C THR A 101 -23.92 5.40 30.58
N ILE A 102 -23.91 4.71 31.72
CA ILE A 102 -23.10 3.50 31.99
C ILE A 102 -23.67 2.27 31.26
N MET A 103 -24.91 2.32 30.76
CA MET A 103 -25.57 1.16 30.13
C MET A 103 -24.80 0.57 28.94
N LYS A 104 -24.19 1.41 28.08
CA LYS A 104 -23.38 0.93 26.94
C LYS A 104 -22.05 0.26 27.34
N LYS A 105 -21.59 0.41 28.58
CA LYS A 105 -20.38 -0.28 29.07
C LYS A 105 -20.62 -1.76 29.39
N ASN A 106 -21.85 -2.15 29.70
CA ASN A 106 -22.18 -3.51 30.14
C ASN A 106 -22.63 -4.45 29.00
N LEU A 107 -23.17 -3.90 27.91
CA LEU A 107 -23.54 -4.65 26.70
C LEU A 107 -22.51 -4.34 25.60
N LYS A 108 -21.64 -5.30 25.25
CA LYS A 108 -20.67 -5.15 24.15
C LYS A 108 -21.31 -5.38 22.78
N GLN A 109 -22.46 -6.07 22.73
CA GLN A 109 -23.17 -6.47 21.53
C GLN A 109 -24.67 -6.25 21.69
N SER A 110 -25.35 -6.01 20.58
CA SER A 110 -26.81 -5.91 20.50
C SER A 110 -27.46 -7.28 20.71
N LEU A 111 -28.66 -7.28 21.29
CA LEU A 111 -29.39 -8.50 21.65
C LEU A 111 -30.06 -9.18 20.44
N GLY A 112 -30.30 -8.45 19.34
CA GLY A 112 -30.96 -8.97 18.16
C GLY A 112 -29.98 -9.60 17.18
N LYS A 113 -29.22 -8.76 16.46
CA LYS A 113 -28.29 -9.20 15.41
C LYS A 113 -26.88 -9.52 15.93
N GLY A 114 -26.62 -9.36 17.23
CA GLY A 114 -25.29 -9.59 17.80
C GLY A 114 -24.24 -8.58 17.34
N ARG A 115 -24.68 -7.43 16.79
CA ARG A 115 -23.79 -6.37 16.30
C ARG A 115 -23.05 -5.74 17.45
N ARG A 116 -21.78 -5.43 17.25
CA ARG A 116 -21.03 -4.69 18.24
C ARG A 116 -21.44 -3.21 18.21
N HIS A 117 -21.65 -2.62 19.39
CA HIS A 117 -21.88 -1.19 19.48
C HIS A 117 -20.62 -0.41 19.08
N THR A 118 -20.81 0.60 18.25
CA THR A 118 -19.74 1.45 17.72
C THR A 118 -19.48 2.70 18.56
N GLY A 119 -20.48 3.15 19.32
CA GLY A 119 -20.39 4.37 20.13
C GLY A 119 -20.22 4.10 21.64
N GLU A 120 -19.10 4.48 22.22
CA GLU A 120 -18.80 4.27 23.66
C GLU A 120 -19.20 5.43 24.60
N LYS A 121 -19.49 6.63 24.08
CA LYS A 121 -19.59 7.86 24.91
C LYS A 121 -21.00 8.43 25.10
N GLY A 122 -22.01 7.91 24.39
CA GLY A 122 -23.39 8.42 24.49
C GLY A 122 -23.60 9.87 24.02
N ILE A 123 -22.63 10.46 23.31
CA ILE A 123 -22.66 11.86 22.85
C ILE A 123 -23.18 11.97 21.40
N GLY A 124 -23.00 10.95 20.57
CA GLY A 124 -23.28 10.99 19.12
C GLY A 124 -24.73 11.34 18.75
N ARG A 125 -25.69 11.20 19.67
CA ARG A 125 -27.09 11.61 19.47
C ARG A 125 -27.30 13.14 19.52
N PHE A 126 -26.41 13.89 20.16
CA PHE A 126 -26.44 15.36 20.16
C PHE A 126 -25.94 15.95 18.83
N ALA A 127 -25.51 15.10 17.89
CA ALA A 127 -25.25 15.48 16.50
C ALA A 127 -26.45 16.14 15.82
N SER A 128 -27.67 15.82 16.25
CA SER A 128 -28.87 16.50 15.77
C SER A 128 -28.84 18.02 16.00
N ALA A 129 -28.25 18.49 17.11
CA ALA A 129 -28.16 19.92 17.43
C ALA A 129 -27.25 20.67 16.46
N LYS A 130 -26.27 19.99 15.84
CA LYS A 130 -25.43 20.57 14.79
C LYS A 130 -26.24 20.84 13.53
N LEU A 131 -27.12 19.90 13.17
CA LEU A 131 -27.84 19.90 11.90
C LEU A 131 -29.02 20.87 11.87
N ALA A 132 -29.77 20.98 12.96
CA ALA A 132 -31.01 21.74 13.00
C ALA A 132 -31.33 22.29 14.38
N ALA A 133 -32.17 23.32 14.44
CA ALA A 133 -32.60 23.95 15.69
C ALA A 133 -33.61 23.11 16.47
N LYS A 134 -34.39 22.27 15.78
CA LYS A 134 -35.42 21.42 16.41
C LYS A 134 -35.26 19.97 15.99
N LEU A 135 -35.48 19.06 16.95
CA LEU A 135 -35.55 17.62 16.74
C LEU A 135 -36.85 17.08 17.33
N GLU A 136 -37.60 16.33 16.55
CA GLU A 136 -38.67 15.47 17.02
C GLU A 136 -38.26 14.01 16.82
N ILE A 137 -38.29 13.23 17.88
CA ILE A 137 -38.03 11.79 17.86
C ILE A 137 -39.37 11.09 17.89
N LEU A 138 -39.61 10.25 16.91
CA LEU A 138 -40.73 9.32 16.89
C LEU A 138 -40.15 7.91 16.98
N THR A 139 -40.52 7.13 17.99
CA THR A 139 -39.93 5.80 18.19
C THR A 139 -40.95 4.81 18.74
N ARG A 140 -40.78 3.54 18.40
CA ARG A 140 -41.69 2.47 18.82
C ARG A 140 -40.93 1.16 18.96
N GLU A 141 -41.09 0.51 20.10
CA GLU A 141 -40.67 -0.88 20.30
C GLU A 141 -41.76 -1.85 19.80
N ASP A 142 -41.36 -3.06 19.40
CA ASP A 142 -42.31 -4.04 18.85
C ASP A 142 -43.44 -4.33 19.84
N ASN A 143 -44.69 -4.28 19.35
CA ASN A 143 -45.91 -4.45 20.13
C ASN A 143 -46.15 -3.44 21.28
N ASN A 144 -45.42 -2.32 21.32
CA ASN A 144 -45.65 -1.22 22.27
C ASN A 144 -46.29 0.01 21.61
N ASP A 145 -46.66 0.99 22.45
CA ASP A 145 -47.12 2.32 22.01
C ASP A 145 -45.99 3.15 21.40
N GLU A 146 -46.37 4.11 20.54
CA GLU A 146 -45.44 5.11 20.01
C GLU A 146 -45.07 6.13 21.06
N VAL A 147 -43.79 6.47 21.12
CA VAL A 147 -43.25 7.55 21.95
C VAL A 147 -42.79 8.68 21.02
N ILE A 148 -43.22 9.89 21.35
CA ILE A 148 -42.82 11.12 20.66
C ILE A 148 -42.10 11.99 21.66
N VAL A 149 -40.92 12.51 21.32
CA VAL A 149 -40.18 13.46 22.16
C VAL A 149 -39.69 14.62 21.34
N LYS A 150 -39.90 15.85 21.83
CA LYS A 150 -39.56 17.09 21.14
C LYS A 150 -38.45 17.83 21.88
N PHE A 151 -37.42 18.18 21.12
CA PHE A 151 -36.28 18.96 21.56
C PHE A 151 -36.20 20.26 20.75
N ASN A 152 -36.20 21.39 21.44
CA ASN A 152 -35.81 22.66 20.88
C ASN A 152 -34.40 23.00 21.39
N TRP A 153 -33.40 22.86 20.53
CA TRP A 153 -32.00 23.07 20.92
C TRP A 153 -31.71 24.52 21.32
N GLN A 154 -32.57 25.47 20.90
CA GLN A 154 -32.47 26.87 21.32
C GLN A 154 -32.77 27.05 22.82
N ASP A 155 -33.56 26.17 23.44
CA ASP A 155 -33.86 26.26 24.88
C ASP A 155 -32.61 26.00 25.74
N PHE A 156 -31.61 25.33 25.17
CA PHE A 156 -30.30 25.09 25.80
C PHE A 156 -29.31 26.24 25.60
N ALA A 157 -29.65 27.27 24.82
CA ALA A 157 -28.78 28.43 24.60
C ALA A 157 -28.85 29.48 25.72
N ASP A 158 -29.77 29.34 26.66
CA ASP A 158 -29.92 30.25 27.81
C ASP A 158 -28.79 30.02 28.84
N ASP A 159 -27.87 30.98 28.94
CA ASP A 159 -26.72 30.94 29.86
C ASP A 159 -27.13 30.88 31.34
N GLU A 160 -28.35 31.30 31.68
CA GLU A 160 -28.83 31.36 33.06
C GLU A 160 -29.52 30.07 33.52
N LYS A 161 -29.90 29.18 32.60
CA LYS A 161 -30.52 27.90 32.96
C LYS A 161 -29.50 26.82 33.30
N TYR A 162 -29.83 26.03 34.30
CA TYR A 162 -29.18 24.74 34.56
C TYR A 162 -29.80 23.65 33.70
N LEU A 163 -29.05 22.58 33.45
CA LEU A 163 -29.49 21.52 32.54
C LEU A 163 -30.81 20.85 32.98
N ASP A 164 -31.04 20.73 34.28
CA ASP A 164 -32.26 20.18 34.90
C ASP A 164 -33.48 21.11 34.79
N GLN A 165 -33.30 22.34 34.30
CA GLN A 165 -34.38 23.33 34.15
C GLN A 165 -34.92 23.41 32.71
N VAL A 166 -34.25 22.78 31.74
CA VAL A 166 -34.75 22.68 30.37
C VAL A 166 -35.72 21.50 30.30
N LYS A 167 -36.97 21.78 29.93
CA LYS A 167 -38.02 20.76 29.80
C LYS A 167 -38.12 20.31 28.34
N CYS A 168 -38.30 19.01 28.14
CA CYS A 168 -38.59 18.46 26.82
C CYS A 168 -39.98 17.81 26.87
N ASP A 169 -40.79 18.12 25.88
CA ASP A 169 -42.15 17.58 25.78
C ASP A 169 -42.10 16.17 25.23
N TRP A 170 -42.91 15.28 25.79
CA TRP A 170 -43.09 13.92 25.31
C TRP A 170 -44.56 13.51 25.32
N GLU A 171 -44.91 12.62 24.41
CA GLU A 171 -46.24 12.05 24.24
C GLU A 171 -46.11 10.54 24.02
N VAL A 172 -46.99 9.75 24.66
CA VAL A 172 -47.15 8.33 24.36
C VAL A 172 -48.53 8.13 23.76
N ARG A 173 -48.61 7.46 22.61
CA ARG A 173 -49.87 7.25 21.90
C ARG A 173 -49.94 5.88 21.22
N PRO A 174 -51.13 5.39 20.88
CA PRO A 174 -51.27 4.21 20.05
C PRO A 174 -50.54 4.36 18.72
N ALA A 175 -50.00 3.25 18.22
CA ALA A 175 -49.24 3.23 16.99
C ALA A 175 -50.00 3.81 15.79
N LYS A 176 -49.38 4.76 15.09
CA LYS A 176 -49.95 5.50 13.96
C LYS A 176 -48.98 5.63 12.79
N ALA A 177 -47.74 6.04 13.05
CA ALA A 177 -46.73 6.33 12.04
C ALA A 177 -45.70 5.19 11.87
N ILE A 178 -45.29 4.51 12.96
CA ILE A 178 -44.37 3.36 12.94
C ILE A 178 -45.18 2.08 13.10
N LYS A 179 -45.25 1.27 12.04
CA LYS A 179 -46.14 0.08 11.98
C LYS A 179 -45.69 -1.09 12.86
N LYS A 180 -44.40 -1.30 13.06
CA LYS A 180 -43.86 -2.44 13.80
C LYS A 180 -42.92 -1.99 14.91
N HIS A 181 -41.68 -1.68 14.58
CA HIS A 181 -40.68 -1.07 15.44
C HIS A 181 -39.78 -0.16 14.60
N GLY A 182 -39.05 0.75 15.25
CA GLY A 182 -38.13 1.66 14.58
C GLY A 182 -38.04 3.02 15.25
N THR A 183 -37.22 3.88 14.65
CA THR A 183 -37.06 5.28 15.09
C THR A 183 -37.01 6.22 13.88
N ALA A 184 -37.68 7.36 13.99
CA ALA A 184 -37.64 8.46 13.05
C ALA A 184 -37.16 9.72 13.78
N LEU A 185 -36.05 10.29 13.32
CA LEU A 185 -35.52 11.58 13.75
C LEU A 185 -35.95 12.63 12.73
N LEU A 186 -36.82 13.54 13.14
CA LEU A 186 -37.34 14.63 12.32
C LEU A 186 -36.66 15.93 12.72
N LEU A 187 -35.71 16.38 11.92
CA LEU A 187 -34.95 17.60 12.13
C LEU A 187 -35.54 18.73 11.28
N SER A 188 -35.82 19.86 11.91
CA SER A 188 -36.42 21.03 11.25
C SER A 188 -35.72 22.32 11.63
N GLU A 189 -35.78 23.31 10.73
CA GLU A 189 -35.02 24.57 10.81
C GLU A 189 -33.51 24.29 10.78
N LEU A 190 -33.00 23.92 9.60
CA LEU A 190 -31.59 23.56 9.44
C LEU A 190 -30.67 24.75 9.76
N ASN A 191 -29.49 24.42 10.30
CA ASN A 191 -28.51 25.44 10.67
C ASN A 191 -27.64 25.91 9.48
N SER A 192 -27.59 25.12 8.39
CA SER A 192 -26.71 25.37 7.23
C SER A 192 -27.39 25.04 5.91
N ASP A 193 -27.03 25.74 4.83
CA ASP A 193 -27.43 25.36 3.47
C ASP A 193 -26.69 24.08 3.01
N TRP A 194 -27.27 23.41 2.01
CA TRP A 194 -26.72 22.18 1.43
C TRP A 194 -26.62 22.30 -0.09
N ASP A 195 -25.39 22.33 -0.60
CA ASP A 195 -25.12 22.35 -2.03
C ASP A 195 -24.81 20.95 -2.59
N GLU A 196 -24.73 20.86 -3.92
CA GLU A 196 -24.46 19.59 -4.61
C GLU A 196 -23.16 18.91 -4.15
N ASP A 197 -22.10 19.68 -3.90
CA ASP A 197 -20.81 19.15 -3.49
C ASP A 197 -20.89 18.50 -2.11
N LYS A 198 -21.65 19.11 -1.19
CA LYS A 198 -21.92 18.57 0.14
C LYS A 198 -22.73 17.28 0.06
N PHE A 199 -23.73 17.20 -0.82
CA PHE A 199 -24.50 15.96 -1.05
C PHE A 199 -23.64 14.84 -1.66
N ARG A 200 -22.80 15.15 -2.67
CA ARG A 200 -21.86 14.17 -3.25
C ARG A 200 -20.87 13.66 -2.19
N THR A 201 -20.36 14.56 -1.36
CA THR A 201 -19.46 14.22 -0.25
C THR A 201 -20.18 13.36 0.79
N LEU A 202 -21.41 13.69 1.15
CA LEU A 202 -22.23 12.90 2.07
C LEU A 202 -22.45 11.48 1.53
N LYS A 203 -22.92 11.34 0.29
CA LYS A 203 -23.16 10.03 -0.35
C LYS A 203 -21.90 9.18 -0.40
N THR A 204 -20.77 9.77 -0.79
CA THR A 204 -19.46 9.11 -0.79
C THR A 204 -19.01 8.70 0.61
N THR A 205 -19.24 9.54 1.62
CA THR A 205 -18.80 9.23 2.98
C THR A 205 -19.65 8.13 3.60
N LEU A 206 -20.95 8.13 3.34
CA LEU A 206 -21.88 7.07 3.75
C LEU A 206 -21.56 5.76 3.03
N SER A 207 -21.24 5.76 1.73
CA SER A 207 -20.89 4.52 1.01
C SER A 207 -19.59 3.88 1.54
N ARG A 208 -18.70 4.66 2.14
CA ARG A 208 -17.47 4.18 2.80
C ARG A 208 -17.69 3.74 4.24
N LEU A 209 -18.89 3.89 4.81
CA LEU A 209 -19.16 3.50 6.19
C LEU A 209 -19.28 1.97 6.32
N ILE A 210 -19.88 1.33 5.32
CA ILE A 210 -20.21 -0.09 5.35
C ILE A 210 -19.11 -0.89 4.68
N ASN A 211 -18.72 -2.00 5.31
CA ASN A 211 -17.77 -2.96 4.78
C ASN A 211 -18.33 -3.67 3.53
N PRO A 212 -17.78 -3.40 2.33
CA PRO A 212 -18.29 -3.99 1.09
C PRO A 212 -17.81 -5.44 0.87
N VAL A 213 -16.95 -5.97 1.74
CA VAL A 213 -16.46 -7.36 1.71
C VAL A 213 -17.39 -8.30 2.47
N SER A 214 -18.32 -7.77 3.27
CA SER A 214 -19.27 -8.60 4.02
C SER A 214 -20.28 -9.27 3.08
N PRO A 215 -20.50 -10.60 3.17
CA PRO A 215 -21.38 -11.35 2.26
C PRO A 215 -22.88 -11.03 2.40
N VAL A 216 -23.27 -10.23 3.38
CA VAL A 216 -24.65 -9.75 3.55
C VAL A 216 -24.60 -8.25 3.83
N PRO A 217 -25.15 -7.39 2.96
CA PRO A 217 -25.48 -6.03 3.36
C PRO A 217 -26.67 -6.13 4.32
N ASP A 218 -26.37 -6.36 5.60
CA ASP A 218 -27.37 -6.43 6.67
C ASP A 218 -27.85 -5.03 7.11
N PHE A 219 -27.29 -3.98 6.50
CA PHE A 219 -27.59 -2.57 6.71
C PHE A 219 -27.59 -1.84 5.36
N LEU A 220 -28.76 -1.42 4.92
CA LEU A 220 -28.97 -0.70 3.66
C LEU A 220 -29.29 0.76 3.95
N MET A 221 -28.78 1.66 3.11
CA MET A 221 -28.95 3.10 3.28
C MET A 221 -29.49 3.71 1.98
N GLU A 222 -30.49 4.59 2.12
CA GLU A 222 -31.12 5.31 1.01
C GLU A 222 -31.06 6.82 1.27
N LEU A 223 -30.70 7.62 0.25
CA LEU A 223 -30.66 9.08 0.32
C LEU A 223 -31.75 9.69 -0.58
N ASN A 224 -32.79 10.25 0.01
CA ASN A 224 -33.86 10.92 -0.70
C ASN A 224 -33.68 12.43 -0.67
N LEU A 225 -33.69 13.04 -1.85
CA LEU A 225 -33.47 14.47 -2.06
C LEU A 225 -34.69 15.08 -2.76
N PRO A 226 -34.97 16.37 -2.55
CA PRO A 226 -36.14 17.03 -3.15
C PRO A 226 -35.98 17.20 -4.66
N ASP A 227 -37.09 17.54 -5.33
CA ASP A 227 -37.14 17.93 -6.74
C ASP A 227 -35.97 18.88 -7.10
N LEU A 228 -35.44 18.72 -8.31
CA LEU A 228 -34.19 19.33 -8.81
C LEU A 228 -32.89 18.73 -8.24
N LEU A 229 -32.88 17.95 -7.15
CA LEU A 229 -31.68 17.29 -6.60
C LEU A 229 -31.76 15.76 -6.61
N GLU A 230 -32.85 15.18 -7.12
CA GLU A 230 -33.10 13.73 -7.15
C GLU A 230 -31.98 12.92 -7.81
N ASP A 231 -31.28 13.49 -8.81
CA ASP A 231 -30.16 12.86 -9.51
C ASP A 231 -28.96 12.56 -8.59
N LEU A 232 -28.87 13.24 -7.45
CA LEU A 232 -27.83 13.02 -6.44
C LEU A 232 -28.23 12.00 -5.36
N GLY A 233 -29.52 11.64 -5.30
CA GLY A 233 -30.10 10.72 -4.32
C GLY A 233 -29.98 9.23 -4.71
N GLY A 234 -30.84 8.42 -4.12
CA GLY A 234 -30.95 6.97 -4.32
C GLY A 234 -30.13 6.13 -3.34
N ASP A 235 -29.99 4.84 -3.66
CA ASP A 235 -29.28 3.87 -2.84
C ASP A 235 -27.83 4.27 -2.60
N ILE A 236 -27.39 4.12 -1.36
CA ILE A 236 -26.01 4.36 -0.97
C ILE A 236 -25.28 3.01 -0.96
N GLY A 237 -24.46 2.82 -1.98
CA GLY A 237 -23.57 1.67 -2.11
C GLY A 237 -22.37 2.00 -2.98
N SER A 238 -21.66 0.97 -3.44
CA SER A 238 -20.60 1.13 -4.42
C SER A 238 -21.15 1.80 -5.70
N PRO A 239 -20.53 2.88 -6.21
CA PRO A 239 -21.00 3.54 -7.42
C PRO A 239 -21.12 2.55 -8.58
N THR A 240 -22.22 2.61 -9.33
CA THR A 240 -22.43 1.75 -10.51
C THR A 240 -21.34 1.97 -11.57
N SER A 241 -20.84 3.20 -11.67
CA SER A 241 -19.67 3.60 -12.48
C SER A 241 -18.41 2.79 -12.20
N LEU A 242 -18.31 2.12 -11.05
CA LEU A 242 -17.19 1.29 -10.61
C LEU A 242 -17.59 -0.18 -10.43
N SER A 243 -18.68 -0.62 -11.04
CA SER A 243 -19.17 -2.01 -10.94
C SER A 243 -18.29 -3.04 -11.67
N THR A 244 -17.39 -2.59 -12.55
CA THR A 244 -16.61 -3.45 -13.46
C THR A 244 -15.10 -3.18 -13.34
N PRO A 245 -14.41 -3.76 -12.34
CA PRO A 245 -12.94 -3.69 -12.24
C PRO A 245 -12.26 -4.54 -13.30
N PHE A 246 -11.20 -4.04 -13.95
CA PHE A 246 -10.48 -4.83 -14.95
C PHE A 246 -9.79 -6.04 -14.33
N TYR A 247 -9.24 -5.85 -13.13
CA TYR A 247 -8.58 -6.89 -12.36
C TYR A 247 -9.10 -6.87 -10.93
N SER A 248 -9.31 -8.05 -10.36
CA SER A 248 -9.71 -8.21 -8.97
C SER A 248 -8.92 -9.34 -8.33
N ILE A 249 -8.48 -9.15 -7.08
CA ILE A 249 -7.98 -10.22 -6.23
C ILE A 249 -8.69 -10.15 -4.89
N SER A 250 -9.26 -11.27 -4.45
CA SER A 250 -10.02 -11.37 -3.19
C SER A 250 -9.66 -12.65 -2.46
N GLY A 251 -9.93 -12.71 -1.16
CA GLY A 251 -9.52 -13.87 -0.40
C GLY A 251 -9.61 -13.73 1.10
N ASN A 252 -9.08 -14.76 1.77
CA ASN A 252 -8.94 -14.81 3.23
C ASN A 252 -7.48 -15.15 3.58
N VAL A 253 -7.00 -14.55 4.67
CA VAL A 253 -5.72 -14.87 5.28
C VAL A 253 -5.99 -15.53 6.61
N ASP A 254 -5.38 -16.70 6.83
CA ASP A 254 -5.49 -17.44 8.08
C ASP A 254 -4.45 -16.99 9.13
N ASN A 255 -4.52 -17.59 10.33
CA ASN A 255 -3.62 -17.26 11.45
C ASN A 255 -2.15 -17.63 11.19
N SER A 256 -1.87 -18.45 10.16
CA SER A 256 -0.50 -18.81 9.78
C SER A 256 0.11 -17.82 8.78
N GLY A 257 -0.66 -16.83 8.33
CA GLY A 257 -0.28 -15.93 7.24
C GLY A 257 -0.37 -16.58 5.86
N THR A 258 -1.09 -17.70 5.73
CA THR A 258 -1.40 -18.28 4.43
C THR A 258 -2.60 -17.55 3.84
N ALA A 259 -2.42 -16.99 2.65
CA ALA A 259 -3.46 -16.27 1.93
C ALA A 259 -4.06 -17.17 0.84
N TYR A 260 -5.37 -17.37 0.90
CA TYR A 260 -6.15 -18.07 -0.12
C TYR A 260 -6.75 -17.03 -1.04
N LEU A 261 -6.33 -17.03 -2.30
CA LEU A 261 -6.50 -15.94 -3.25
C LEU A 261 -7.37 -16.40 -4.42
N LYS A 262 -8.26 -15.52 -4.84
CA LYS A 262 -9.06 -15.63 -6.05
C LYS A 262 -8.80 -14.41 -6.91
N TYR A 263 -8.13 -14.63 -8.03
CA TYR A 263 -7.86 -13.62 -9.05
C TYR A 263 -8.91 -13.68 -10.16
N LYS A 264 -9.29 -12.52 -10.69
CA LYS A 264 -10.21 -12.38 -11.82
C LYS A 264 -9.71 -11.30 -12.78
N SER A 265 -9.65 -11.61 -14.06
CA SER A 265 -9.41 -10.65 -15.16
C SER A 265 -10.65 -10.55 -16.02
N ILE A 266 -11.19 -9.33 -16.19
CA ILE A 266 -12.29 -9.08 -17.12
C ILE A 266 -11.81 -9.18 -18.57
N ASN A 267 -10.59 -8.72 -18.85
CA ASN A 267 -10.06 -8.68 -20.22
C ASN A 267 -9.91 -10.08 -20.81
N LYS A 268 -9.43 -11.05 -20.01
CA LYS A 268 -9.33 -12.46 -20.43
C LYS A 268 -10.56 -13.31 -20.10
N ASN A 269 -11.50 -12.77 -19.32
CA ASN A 269 -12.61 -13.53 -18.74
C ASN A 269 -12.14 -14.79 -17.98
N GLU A 270 -11.02 -14.65 -17.27
CA GLU A 270 -10.36 -15.73 -16.54
C GLU A 270 -10.54 -15.56 -15.03
N THR A 271 -10.57 -16.68 -14.31
CA THR A 271 -10.59 -16.73 -12.85
C THR A 271 -9.65 -17.82 -12.38
N GLU A 272 -8.78 -17.47 -11.45
CA GLU A 272 -7.73 -18.35 -10.94
C GLU A 272 -7.77 -18.35 -9.40
N ASP A 273 -7.84 -19.55 -8.81
CA ASP A 273 -7.77 -19.74 -7.37
C ASP A 273 -6.40 -20.33 -7.01
N PHE A 274 -5.68 -19.68 -6.10
CA PHE A 274 -4.34 -20.10 -5.67
C PHE A 274 -4.09 -19.72 -4.21
N LYS A 275 -2.99 -20.20 -3.64
CA LYS A 275 -2.60 -19.84 -2.27
C LYS A 275 -1.13 -19.45 -2.22
N ILE A 276 -0.81 -18.47 -1.39
CA ILE A 276 0.56 -18.07 -1.11
C ILE A 276 0.81 -18.13 0.39
N ASN A 277 2.03 -18.49 0.79
CA ASN A 277 2.44 -18.45 2.18
C ASN A 277 3.35 -17.24 2.38
N VAL A 278 2.74 -16.12 2.80
CA VAL A 278 3.45 -14.85 2.91
C VAL A 278 4.55 -14.90 3.98
N CYS A 279 4.32 -15.71 5.02
CA CYS A 279 5.25 -15.95 6.12
C CYS A 279 6.59 -16.53 5.63
N LYS A 280 6.53 -17.47 4.68
CA LYS A 280 7.71 -18.09 4.05
C LYS A 280 8.37 -17.20 3.01
N GLU A 281 7.59 -16.36 2.30
CA GLU A 281 8.10 -15.55 1.18
C GLU A 281 8.72 -14.21 1.58
N ILE A 282 8.31 -13.58 2.70
CA ILE A 282 8.72 -12.20 3.02
C ILE A 282 9.78 -12.10 4.12
N ARG A 283 9.73 -12.90 5.20
CA ARG A 283 10.81 -13.01 6.23
C ARG A 283 10.67 -14.29 7.07
N PRO A 284 11.62 -15.24 7.04
CA PRO A 284 11.46 -16.55 7.68
C PRO A 284 11.70 -16.63 9.22
N ILE A 285 11.68 -15.52 10.00
CA ILE A 285 12.18 -15.56 11.40
C ILE A 285 11.13 -15.29 12.49
N ARG A 286 9.89 -14.87 12.19
CA ARG A 286 8.92 -14.56 13.27
C ARG A 286 7.51 -15.12 13.08
N ASN A 287 6.90 -15.48 14.21
CA ASN A 287 5.47 -15.74 14.27
C ASN A 287 4.71 -14.45 13.93
N ILE A 288 3.79 -14.55 12.97
CA ILE A 288 2.88 -13.46 12.60
C ILE A 288 1.91 -13.18 13.76
N GLN A 289 1.64 -11.90 14.03
CA GLN A 289 0.67 -11.44 15.03
C GLN A 289 -0.64 -10.94 14.41
N THR A 290 -0.77 -11.06 13.09
CA THR A 290 -1.92 -10.62 12.29
C THR A 290 -2.66 -11.79 11.67
N GLY A 291 -3.99 -11.74 11.74
CA GLY A 291 -4.85 -12.72 11.12
C GLY A 291 -5.72 -13.42 12.15
N PRO A 292 -6.90 -13.91 11.71
CA PRO A 292 -7.36 -14.01 10.34
C PRO A 292 -8.08 -12.74 9.88
N PHE A 293 -8.07 -12.50 8.57
CA PHE A 293 -8.79 -11.38 7.94
C PHE A 293 -9.20 -11.70 6.50
N SER A 294 -10.22 -11.01 6.00
CA SER A 294 -10.63 -11.10 4.59
C SER A 294 -10.35 -9.80 3.85
N PHE A 295 -10.22 -9.87 2.53
CA PHE A 295 -9.92 -8.69 1.72
C PHE A 295 -10.45 -8.83 0.29
N THR A 296 -10.63 -7.68 -0.36
CA THR A 296 -10.92 -7.56 -1.79
C THR A 296 -10.21 -6.34 -2.35
N PHE A 297 -9.44 -6.51 -3.41
CA PHE A 297 -8.73 -5.45 -4.12
C PHE A 297 -9.18 -5.42 -5.58
N ASN A 298 -9.70 -4.28 -6.00
CA ASN A 298 -10.22 -4.04 -7.35
C ASN A 298 -9.37 -2.96 -8.03
N VAL A 299 -8.99 -3.17 -9.29
CA VAL A 299 -8.04 -2.31 -10.01
C VAL A 299 -8.63 -1.81 -11.33
N TRP A 300 -8.43 -0.52 -11.58
CA TRP A 300 -8.78 0.17 -12.81
C TRP A 300 -7.58 0.84 -13.46
N ASP A 301 -7.44 0.60 -14.76
CA ASP A 301 -6.50 1.31 -15.61
C ASP A 301 -7.08 2.68 -15.95
N ARG A 302 -6.27 3.72 -15.79
CA ARG A 302 -6.72 5.12 -15.90
C ARG A 302 -6.46 5.75 -17.26
N GLU A 303 -6.04 4.94 -18.23
CA GLU A 303 -5.83 5.37 -19.61
C GLU A 303 -7.15 5.84 -20.21
N THR A 304 -7.14 7.02 -20.84
CA THR A 304 -8.38 7.70 -21.25
C THR A 304 -9.21 6.85 -22.21
N GLU A 305 -8.59 6.12 -23.13
CA GLU A 305 -9.30 5.24 -24.07
C GLU A 305 -9.94 4.03 -23.38
N VAL A 306 -9.28 3.49 -22.35
CA VAL A 306 -9.80 2.38 -21.54
C VAL A 306 -11.00 2.85 -20.70
N LEU A 307 -10.89 4.02 -20.06
CA LEU A 307 -11.97 4.61 -19.28
C LEU A 307 -13.18 5.00 -20.14
N LYS A 308 -12.98 5.40 -21.41
CA LYS A 308 -14.10 5.67 -22.34
C LYS A 308 -14.94 4.42 -22.59
N LYS A 309 -14.30 3.27 -22.87
CA LYS A 309 -15.01 2.00 -23.10
C LYS A 309 -15.82 1.60 -21.87
N MET A 310 -15.22 1.72 -20.69
CA MET A 310 -15.88 1.44 -19.41
C MET A 310 -17.06 2.38 -19.16
N ALA A 311 -16.86 3.69 -19.28
CA ALA A 311 -17.89 4.69 -19.04
C ALA A 311 -19.12 4.45 -19.93
N SER A 312 -18.92 4.16 -21.22
CA SER A 312 -20.00 3.81 -22.14
C SER A 312 -20.75 2.53 -21.74
N GLY A 313 -20.04 1.51 -21.24
CA GLY A 313 -20.63 0.23 -20.82
C GLY A 313 -21.54 0.32 -19.60
N VAL A 314 -21.35 1.35 -18.75
CA VAL A 314 -22.16 1.57 -17.54
C VAL A 314 -23.05 2.82 -17.64
N GLY A 315 -23.18 3.42 -18.83
CA GLY A 315 -23.99 4.63 -19.03
C GLY A 315 -23.48 5.85 -18.22
N SER A 316 -22.18 5.94 -17.98
CA SER A 316 -21.53 7.01 -17.21
C SER A 316 -20.60 7.84 -18.09
N THR A 317 -19.97 8.88 -17.51
CA THR A 317 -18.95 9.69 -18.20
C THR A 317 -17.55 9.39 -17.67
N VAL A 318 -16.52 9.59 -18.50
CA VAL A 318 -15.12 9.43 -18.08
C VAL A 318 -14.78 10.35 -16.90
N GLN A 319 -15.38 11.54 -16.85
CA GLN A 319 -15.19 12.48 -15.76
C GLN A 319 -15.77 11.94 -14.45
N THR A 320 -16.99 11.40 -14.48
CA THR A 320 -17.64 10.77 -13.33
C THR A 320 -16.83 9.59 -12.81
N VAL A 321 -16.40 8.66 -13.70
CA VAL A 321 -15.55 7.52 -13.32
C VAL A 321 -14.24 7.98 -12.66
N LYS A 322 -13.58 9.01 -13.21
CA LYS A 322 -12.35 9.57 -12.61
C LYS A 322 -12.60 10.20 -11.24
N GLN A 323 -13.72 10.89 -11.06
CA GLN A 323 -14.12 11.48 -9.78
C GLN A 323 -14.36 10.38 -8.74
N ASP A 324 -15.11 9.33 -9.10
CA ASP A 324 -15.40 8.21 -8.19
C ASP A 324 -14.12 7.44 -7.81
N LEU A 325 -13.24 7.16 -8.79
CA LEU A 325 -11.92 6.54 -8.51
C LEU A 325 -11.03 7.40 -7.62
N ASN A 326 -11.10 8.73 -7.72
CA ASN A 326 -10.34 9.62 -6.83
C ASN A 326 -10.93 9.67 -5.42
N ALA A 327 -12.25 9.55 -5.31
CA ALA A 327 -12.97 9.65 -4.05
C ALA A 327 -12.90 8.34 -3.22
N LEU A 328 -12.91 7.20 -3.90
CA LEU A 328 -12.91 5.87 -3.29
C LEU A 328 -11.56 5.14 -3.39
N GLY A 329 -10.60 5.70 -4.14
CA GLY A 329 -9.28 5.12 -4.33
C GLY A 329 -8.50 4.96 -3.02
N GLY A 330 -7.71 3.90 -2.95
CA GLY A 330 -6.92 3.49 -1.79
C GLY A 330 -7.41 2.18 -1.18
N ILE A 331 -6.62 1.66 -0.24
CA ILE A 331 -6.95 0.44 0.49
C ILE A 331 -7.41 0.80 1.90
N SER A 332 -8.69 0.56 2.17
CA SER A 332 -9.37 0.88 3.43
C SER A 332 -9.37 -0.31 4.38
N ILE A 333 -9.26 -0.03 5.69
CA ILE A 333 -9.38 -1.03 6.75
C ILE A 333 -10.76 -0.89 7.41
N TYR A 334 -11.47 -2.01 7.54
CA TYR A 334 -12.69 -2.15 8.31
C TYR A 334 -12.42 -3.09 9.48
N ARG A 335 -12.93 -2.73 10.65
CA ARG A 335 -12.87 -3.54 11.86
C ARG A 335 -14.27 -3.70 12.42
N ASP A 336 -14.70 -4.95 12.60
CA ASP A 336 -16.06 -5.27 13.04
C ASP A 336 -17.13 -4.52 12.18
N ASN A 337 -16.93 -4.50 10.86
CA ASN A 337 -17.73 -3.79 9.83
C ASN A 337 -17.67 -2.26 9.79
N PHE A 338 -16.88 -1.62 10.66
CA PHE A 338 -16.72 -0.16 10.64
C PHE A 338 -15.36 0.26 10.11
N ARG A 339 -15.39 1.33 9.33
CA ARG A 339 -14.19 1.91 8.76
C ARG A 339 -13.26 2.47 9.84
N VAL A 340 -11.99 2.10 9.73
CA VAL A 340 -10.91 2.63 10.55
C VAL A 340 -10.17 3.72 9.77
N LEU A 341 -10.29 4.96 10.22
CA LEU A 341 -9.51 6.08 9.69
C LEU A 341 -8.07 6.00 10.21
N PRO A 342 -7.06 6.54 9.47
CA PRO A 342 -7.16 7.29 8.22
C PRO A 342 -6.94 6.42 6.97
N TYR A 343 -6.97 5.09 7.12
CA TYR A 343 -6.54 4.16 6.08
C TYR A 343 -7.46 4.21 4.86
N GLY A 344 -6.84 4.32 3.67
CA GLY A 344 -7.52 4.45 2.39
C GLY A 344 -7.99 5.87 2.06
N GLU A 345 -7.61 6.90 2.83
CA GLU A 345 -7.84 8.29 2.43
C GLU A 345 -6.87 8.74 1.31
N PRO A 346 -7.27 9.66 0.39
CA PRO A 346 -6.46 10.06 -0.76
C PRO A 346 -5.05 10.59 -0.46
N LYS A 347 -4.78 11.03 0.77
CA LYS A 347 -3.47 11.54 1.21
C LYS A 347 -2.73 10.59 2.16
N ASN A 348 -3.29 9.40 2.41
CA ASN A 348 -2.77 8.44 3.36
C ASN A 348 -2.18 7.22 2.62
N ASP A 349 -0.91 7.32 2.22
CA ASP A 349 -0.20 6.22 1.56
C ASP A 349 0.43 5.25 2.58
N TRP A 350 -0.40 4.69 3.47
CA TRP A 350 0.06 3.83 4.56
C TRP A 350 0.71 2.51 4.10
N LEU A 351 0.45 2.08 2.86
CA LEU A 351 1.11 0.92 2.22
C LEU A 351 2.28 1.31 1.32
N ARG A 352 2.55 2.61 1.16
CA ARG A 352 3.60 3.16 0.29
C ARG A 352 3.45 2.76 -1.19
N LEU A 353 2.22 2.60 -1.68
CA LEU A 353 1.95 2.16 -3.05
C LEU A 353 2.46 3.17 -4.08
N ASP A 354 2.23 4.46 -3.84
CA ASP A 354 2.65 5.51 -4.76
C ASP A 354 4.18 5.64 -4.78
N LEU A 355 4.82 5.51 -3.60
CA LEU A 355 6.28 5.49 -3.50
C LEU A 355 6.89 4.28 -4.23
N ARG A 356 6.32 3.08 -4.07
CA ARG A 356 6.76 1.86 -4.78
C ARG A 356 6.60 2.01 -6.30
N ARG A 357 5.56 2.71 -6.75
CA ARG A 357 5.34 2.97 -8.18
C ARG A 357 6.35 3.92 -8.79
N VAL A 358 6.87 4.90 -8.03
CA VAL A 358 7.96 5.77 -8.53
C VAL A 358 9.19 4.95 -8.92
N GLN A 359 9.48 3.88 -8.19
CA GLN A 359 10.62 2.99 -8.45
C GLN A 359 10.38 2.04 -9.63
N THR A 360 9.14 1.57 -9.79
CA THR A 360 8.74 0.63 -10.85
C THR A 360 7.39 1.06 -11.46
N PRO A 361 7.37 2.05 -12.38
CA PRO A 361 6.12 2.66 -12.85
C PRO A 361 5.25 1.74 -13.72
N THR A 362 5.87 0.78 -14.40
CA THR A 362 5.25 -0.13 -15.37
C THR A 362 4.53 -1.32 -14.71
N LEU A 363 5.09 -1.85 -13.62
CA LEU A 363 4.51 -2.99 -12.89
C LEU A 363 3.55 -2.55 -11.78
N ARG A 364 3.94 -1.55 -10.98
CA ARG A 364 3.28 -1.26 -9.68
C ARG A 364 2.02 -0.42 -9.83
N ILE A 365 1.09 -0.64 -8.91
CA ILE A 365 -0.21 0.04 -8.86
C ILE A 365 -0.14 1.21 -7.88
N SER A 366 -0.72 2.36 -8.25
CA SER A 366 -0.89 3.53 -7.35
C SER A 366 -2.19 3.50 -6.57
N ASN A 367 -2.28 4.27 -5.49
CA ASN A 367 -3.49 4.37 -4.65
C ASN A 367 -4.73 4.77 -5.45
N ASN A 368 -4.60 5.65 -6.45
CA ASN A 368 -5.72 6.09 -7.27
C ASN A 368 -6.16 5.08 -8.36
N GLN A 369 -5.47 3.94 -8.48
CA GLN A 369 -5.81 2.87 -9.42
C GLN A 369 -6.47 1.67 -8.73
N ILE A 370 -6.44 1.63 -7.41
CA ILE A 370 -6.93 0.51 -6.61
C ILE A 370 -8.02 0.98 -5.67
N ILE A 371 -9.08 0.21 -5.55
CA ILE A 371 -10.05 0.31 -4.47
C ILE A 371 -9.97 -1.00 -3.72
N GLY A 372 -9.44 -0.93 -2.50
CA GLY A 372 -9.21 -2.09 -1.67
C GLY A 372 -9.93 -2.01 -0.35
N TYR A 373 -10.33 -3.17 0.15
CA TYR A 373 -11.06 -3.31 1.38
C TYR A 373 -10.46 -4.48 2.16
N ILE A 374 -10.19 -4.25 3.45
CA ILE A 374 -9.69 -5.24 4.39
C ILE A 374 -10.66 -5.32 5.55
N SER A 375 -11.06 -6.52 5.94
CA SER A 375 -12.01 -6.76 7.02
C SER A 375 -11.34 -7.54 8.15
N LEU A 376 -11.17 -6.86 9.29
CA LEU A 376 -10.61 -7.38 10.52
C LEU A 376 -11.72 -7.57 11.56
N SER A 377 -11.53 -8.52 12.48
CA SER A 377 -12.37 -8.64 13.68
C SER A 377 -11.53 -8.44 14.93
N LEU A 378 -12.07 -7.74 15.93
CA LEU A 378 -11.33 -7.48 17.17
C LEU A 378 -11.05 -8.77 17.95
N ASN A 379 -12.00 -9.69 17.99
CA ASN A 379 -11.88 -10.95 18.74
C ASN A 379 -10.74 -11.81 18.21
N ASN A 380 -10.56 -11.86 16.88
CA ASN A 380 -9.51 -12.65 16.28
C ASN A 380 -8.21 -11.85 16.06
N ASN A 381 -8.23 -10.53 16.24
CA ASN A 381 -7.08 -9.65 16.06
C ASN A 381 -6.94 -8.69 17.26
N PRO A 382 -6.61 -9.20 18.47
CA PRO A 382 -6.57 -8.40 19.71
C PRO A 382 -5.41 -7.41 19.79
N ASP A 383 -4.32 -7.65 19.04
CA ASP A 383 -3.10 -6.82 19.08
C ASP A 383 -3.23 -5.50 18.32
N PHE A 384 -4.28 -5.36 17.50
CA PHE A 384 -4.63 -4.08 16.90
C PHE A 384 -5.28 -3.18 17.96
N LYS A 385 -4.50 -2.26 18.53
CA LYS A 385 -4.99 -1.27 19.49
C LYS A 385 -5.30 0.04 18.77
N ASP A 386 -6.37 0.69 19.19
CA ASP A 386 -6.68 2.04 18.70
C ASP A 386 -5.69 3.04 19.31
N GLN A 387 -5.30 4.05 18.54
CA GLN A 387 -4.50 5.16 19.05
C GLN A 387 -5.28 5.95 20.10
N SER A 388 -4.57 6.66 20.98
CA SER A 388 -5.18 7.45 22.07
C SER A 388 -6.16 8.53 21.58
N ASN A 389 -5.94 9.06 20.37
CA ASN A 389 -6.83 10.01 19.69
C ASN A 389 -7.96 9.33 18.88
N ARG A 390 -7.96 7.99 18.76
CA ARG A 390 -8.92 7.19 17.95
C ARG A 390 -8.94 7.55 16.45
N GLU A 391 -7.88 8.15 15.94
CA GLU A 391 -7.75 8.51 14.53
C GLU A 391 -6.93 7.50 13.72
N GLY A 392 -6.62 6.33 14.30
CA GLY A 392 -5.74 5.34 13.70
C GLY A 392 -5.53 4.10 14.58
N LEU A 393 -4.80 3.13 14.05
CA LEU A 393 -4.29 1.98 14.80
C LEU A 393 -2.87 2.28 15.30
N VAL A 394 -2.54 1.77 16.48
CA VAL A 394 -1.18 1.82 17.02
C VAL A 394 -0.27 1.02 16.09
N GLU A 395 0.84 1.63 15.68
CA GLU A 395 1.90 0.96 14.91
C GLU A 395 2.52 -0.13 15.78
N SER A 396 1.97 -1.33 15.65
CA SER A 396 2.34 -2.54 16.36
C SER A 396 2.94 -3.53 15.40
N GLN A 397 3.51 -4.60 15.95
CA GLN A 397 4.04 -5.68 15.14
C GLN A 397 2.95 -6.33 14.26
N ALA A 398 1.73 -6.49 14.78
CA ALA A 398 0.58 -6.91 13.99
C ALA A 398 0.33 -5.94 12.81
N PHE A 399 0.35 -4.63 13.04
CA PHE A 399 0.18 -3.67 11.95
C PHE A 399 1.24 -3.79 10.85
N THR A 400 2.51 -3.99 11.21
CA THR A 400 3.58 -4.24 10.22
C THR A 400 3.37 -5.56 9.46
N ASP A 401 2.99 -6.63 10.16
CA ASP A 401 2.70 -7.92 9.52
C ASP A 401 1.55 -7.80 8.52
N LEU A 402 0.52 -7.02 8.84
CA LEU A 402 -0.60 -6.72 7.93
C LEU A 402 -0.10 -6.05 6.64
N GLN A 403 0.74 -5.02 6.77
CA GLN A 403 1.31 -4.31 5.62
C GLN A 403 2.12 -5.24 4.72
N ASP A 404 2.93 -6.11 5.31
CA ASP A 404 3.77 -7.05 4.56
C ASP A 404 2.92 -8.09 3.82
N ILE A 405 1.89 -8.64 4.48
CA ILE A 405 0.93 -9.58 3.87
C ILE A 405 0.22 -8.94 2.67
N ILE A 406 -0.29 -7.72 2.83
CA ILE A 406 -1.00 -7.02 1.76
C ILE A 406 -0.05 -6.74 0.58
N LYS A 407 1.19 -6.31 0.83
CA LYS A 407 2.17 -6.07 -0.24
C LYS A 407 2.50 -7.34 -1.03
N ALA A 408 2.55 -8.50 -0.38
CA ALA A 408 2.73 -9.80 -1.04
C ALA A 408 1.58 -10.10 -2.00
N ILE A 409 0.35 -9.98 -1.49
CA ILE A 409 -0.88 -10.22 -2.26
C ILE A 409 -0.96 -9.25 -3.45
N LEU A 410 -0.66 -7.97 -3.23
CA LEU A 410 -0.59 -6.97 -4.30
C LEU A 410 0.47 -7.31 -5.34
N SER A 411 1.64 -7.82 -4.93
CA SER A 411 2.68 -8.22 -5.88
C SER A 411 2.19 -9.34 -6.82
N GLN A 412 1.37 -10.28 -6.33
CA GLN A 412 0.77 -11.33 -7.17
C GLN A 412 -0.23 -10.76 -8.19
N LEU A 413 -1.02 -9.77 -7.79
CA LEU A 413 -1.93 -9.04 -8.68
C LEU A 413 -1.17 -8.22 -9.74
N GLU A 414 -0.12 -7.51 -9.33
CA GLU A 414 0.70 -6.65 -10.19
C GLU A 414 1.38 -7.45 -11.30
N ILE A 415 1.96 -8.61 -10.96
CA ILE A 415 2.65 -9.47 -11.94
C ILE A 415 1.67 -10.04 -12.95
N ARG A 416 0.51 -10.54 -12.51
CA ARG A 416 -0.53 -11.06 -13.41
C ARG A 416 -1.02 -9.97 -14.36
N ARG A 417 -1.41 -8.80 -13.84
CA ARG A 417 -1.81 -7.63 -14.64
C ARG A 417 -0.74 -7.23 -15.66
N TYR A 418 0.54 -7.21 -15.27
CA TYR A 418 1.62 -6.85 -16.18
C TYR A 418 1.79 -7.87 -17.31
N SER A 419 1.75 -9.16 -16.97
CA SER A 419 1.87 -10.24 -17.97
C SER A 419 0.76 -10.17 -19.02
N GLU A 420 -0.48 -9.87 -18.63
CA GLU A 420 -1.61 -9.71 -19.55
C GLU A 420 -1.40 -8.52 -20.50
N ARG A 421 -0.93 -7.38 -19.97
CA ARG A 421 -0.66 -6.18 -20.78
C ARG A 421 0.49 -6.37 -21.76
N ARG A 422 1.50 -7.16 -21.41
CA ARG A 422 2.65 -7.44 -22.28
C ARG A 422 2.23 -8.22 -23.53
N VAL A 423 1.30 -9.16 -23.40
CA VAL A 423 0.81 -10.00 -24.51
C VAL A 423 0.07 -9.19 -25.58
N ASP A 424 -0.65 -8.14 -25.18
CA ASP A 424 -1.31 -7.22 -26.12
C ASP A 424 -0.33 -6.31 -26.89
N ASP A 425 0.92 -6.17 -26.40
CA ASP A 425 1.95 -5.27 -26.94
C ASP A 425 3.01 -6.00 -27.80
N VAL A 426 2.81 -7.29 -28.11
CA VAL A 426 3.77 -8.18 -28.82
C VAL A 426 4.06 -7.78 -30.29
N SER A 427 3.59 -6.61 -30.73
CA SER A 427 4.07 -6.01 -31.99
C SER A 427 5.45 -5.34 -31.89
N ILE A 428 6.08 -5.35 -30.70
CA ILE A 428 7.38 -4.70 -30.49
C ILE A 428 8.45 -5.78 -30.19
N PRO A 429 9.40 -6.05 -31.11
CA PRO A 429 10.53 -6.95 -30.84
C PRO A 429 11.31 -6.44 -29.63
N GLN A 430 11.84 -7.33 -28.79
CA GLN A 430 12.68 -7.04 -27.60
C GLN A 430 13.47 -5.73 -27.78
N LYS A 431 12.87 -4.61 -27.37
CA LYS A 431 13.46 -3.30 -27.54
C LYS A 431 14.42 -3.13 -26.37
N SER A 432 15.71 -3.27 -26.64
CA SER A 432 16.80 -2.78 -25.77
C SER A 432 16.41 -1.40 -25.21
N LEU A 433 16.78 -1.08 -23.96
CA LEU A 433 16.46 0.23 -23.35
C LEU A 433 16.90 1.43 -24.23
N PHE A 434 17.77 1.20 -25.21
CA PHE A 434 18.32 2.17 -26.15
C PHE A 434 17.78 2.09 -27.59
N SER A 435 17.00 1.07 -27.98
CA SER A 435 16.52 0.94 -29.36
C SER A 435 15.50 2.01 -29.75
N ASN A 436 14.91 2.71 -28.77
CA ASN A 436 14.05 3.87 -28.99
C ASN A 436 14.81 5.13 -29.46
N PHE A 437 16.14 5.11 -29.48
CA PHE A 437 16.97 6.20 -29.99
C PHE A 437 17.46 5.99 -31.43
N ASN A 438 16.93 5.00 -32.15
CA ASN A 438 17.35 4.73 -33.52
C ASN A 438 16.58 5.62 -34.52
N VAL A 439 17.15 6.77 -34.86
CA VAL A 439 16.57 7.73 -35.82
C VAL A 439 16.94 7.38 -37.28
N SER A 440 17.78 6.35 -37.48
CA SER A 440 18.30 5.95 -38.80
C SER A 440 17.20 5.64 -39.81
N GLU A 441 16.06 5.08 -39.38
CA GLU A 441 14.93 4.76 -40.26
C GLU A 441 14.23 6.04 -40.79
N HIS A 442 14.15 7.08 -39.95
CA HIS A 442 13.61 8.39 -40.33
C HIS A 442 14.60 9.16 -41.21
N LEU A 443 15.90 9.06 -40.93
CA LEU A 443 16.96 9.71 -41.72
C LEU A 443 17.14 9.06 -43.10
N GLN A 444 17.03 7.73 -43.21
CA GLN A 444 17.03 7.03 -44.50
C GLN A 444 15.82 7.41 -45.37
N THR A 445 14.67 7.65 -44.75
CA THR A 445 13.46 8.12 -45.46
C THR A 445 13.64 9.54 -45.98
N ILE A 446 14.31 10.42 -45.22
CA ILE A 446 14.62 11.79 -45.63
C ILE A 446 15.67 11.80 -46.76
N SER A 447 16.72 10.98 -46.64
CA SER A 447 17.77 10.81 -47.66
C SER A 447 17.22 10.30 -49.00
N LYS A 448 16.27 9.34 -48.98
CA LYS A 448 15.58 8.87 -50.19
C LYS A 448 14.70 9.92 -50.87
N ARG A 449 14.19 10.90 -50.11
CA ARG A 449 13.26 11.93 -50.62
C ARG A 449 13.97 13.14 -51.23
N TYR A 450 15.24 13.35 -50.88
CA TYR A 450 16.08 14.46 -51.37
C TYR A 450 17.50 13.98 -51.75
N PRO A 451 17.64 13.18 -52.83
CA PRO A 451 18.90 12.50 -53.16
C PRO A 451 20.04 13.40 -53.68
N ASP A 452 19.77 14.65 -54.06
CA ASP A 452 20.75 15.56 -54.70
C ASP A 452 21.03 16.86 -53.92
N ASP A 453 20.55 16.98 -52.68
CA ASP A 453 20.77 18.18 -51.86
C ASP A 453 21.93 17.97 -50.87
N LYS A 454 23.14 18.36 -51.30
CA LYS A 454 24.38 18.29 -50.51
C LYS A 454 24.28 18.98 -49.14
N LEU A 455 23.46 20.01 -48.97
CA LEU A 455 23.31 20.69 -47.68
C LEU A 455 22.50 19.86 -46.68
N ILE A 456 21.50 19.13 -47.17
CA ILE A 456 20.67 18.24 -46.36
C ILE A 456 21.46 16.98 -45.98
N GLU A 457 22.24 16.42 -46.91
CA GLU A 457 23.11 15.27 -46.65
C GLU A 457 24.17 15.58 -45.58
N ASP A 458 24.83 16.74 -45.67
CA ASP A 458 25.85 17.17 -44.70
C ASP A 458 25.23 17.49 -43.32
N ALA A 459 24.00 18.01 -43.29
CA ALA A 459 23.25 18.26 -42.07
C ALA A 459 22.77 16.95 -41.40
N ILE A 460 22.33 15.97 -42.19
CA ILE A 460 21.97 14.63 -41.71
C ILE A 460 23.20 13.94 -41.13
N PHE A 461 24.32 13.92 -41.84
CA PHE A 461 25.56 13.29 -41.38
C PHE A 461 26.09 13.92 -40.08
N LYS A 462 26.07 15.26 -39.98
CA LYS A 462 26.45 15.97 -38.73
C LYS A 462 25.49 15.66 -37.57
N THR A 463 24.19 15.57 -37.85
CA THR A 463 23.17 15.27 -36.84
C THR A 463 23.28 13.82 -36.37
N GLU A 464 23.48 12.88 -37.29
CA GLU A 464 23.72 11.46 -37.02
C GLU A 464 24.94 11.28 -36.13
N LYS A 465 26.08 11.88 -36.51
CA LYS A 465 27.31 11.81 -35.71
C LYS A 465 27.16 12.44 -34.31
N SER A 466 26.50 13.59 -34.21
CA SER A 466 26.23 14.25 -32.92
C SER A 466 25.30 13.41 -32.04
N LEU A 467 24.31 12.74 -32.64
CA LEU A 467 23.38 11.85 -31.95
C LEU A 467 24.08 10.58 -31.48
N GLU A 468 24.94 9.96 -32.31
CA GLU A 468 25.78 8.83 -31.92
C GLU A 468 26.70 9.18 -30.74
N GLU A 469 27.35 10.35 -30.80
CA GLU A 469 28.18 10.85 -29.69
C GLU A 469 27.36 11.11 -28.42
N GLY A 470 26.15 11.65 -28.55
CA GLY A 470 25.20 11.87 -27.46
C GLY A 470 24.68 10.58 -26.82
N VAL A 471 24.33 9.58 -27.63
CA VAL A 471 23.91 8.24 -27.18
C VAL A 471 25.06 7.56 -26.45
N LYS A 472 26.28 7.57 -27.02
CA LYS A 472 27.48 7.02 -26.39
C LYS A 472 27.78 7.67 -25.04
N LYS A 473 27.69 9.00 -24.97
CA LYS A 473 27.89 9.75 -23.71
C LYS A 473 26.82 9.41 -22.66
N THR A 474 25.57 9.21 -23.09
CA THR A 474 24.47 8.82 -22.21
C THR A 474 24.66 7.38 -21.69
N GLN A 475 25.08 6.46 -22.55
CA GLN A 475 25.46 5.10 -22.16
C GLN A 475 26.62 5.09 -21.16
N GLU A 476 27.66 5.92 -21.36
CA GLU A 476 28.77 6.06 -20.41
C GLU A 476 28.29 6.58 -19.03
N VAL A 477 27.40 7.56 -19.02
CA VAL A 477 26.80 8.10 -17.78
C VAL A 477 25.94 7.04 -17.09
N LEU A 478 25.12 6.29 -17.84
CA LEU A 478 24.29 5.22 -17.29
C LEU A 478 25.12 4.05 -16.75
N ALA A 479 26.16 3.63 -17.48
CA ALA A 479 27.10 2.61 -17.00
C ALA A 479 27.77 3.03 -15.69
N ARG A 480 28.06 4.33 -15.52
CA ARG A 480 28.59 4.88 -14.25
C ARG A 480 27.55 4.79 -13.12
N TYR A 481 26.30 5.14 -13.37
CA TYR A 481 25.24 5.02 -12.37
C TYR A 481 24.94 3.56 -11.99
N ARG A 482 24.99 2.61 -12.95
CA ARG A 482 24.84 1.16 -12.69
C ARG A 482 25.91 0.62 -11.73
N ARG A 483 27.18 1.01 -11.94
CA ARG A 483 28.30 0.64 -11.05
C ARG A 483 28.12 1.23 -9.65
N LEU A 484 27.73 2.51 -9.56
CA LEU A 484 27.48 3.20 -8.29
C LEU A 484 26.31 2.60 -7.50
N ALA A 485 25.21 2.22 -8.18
CA ALA A 485 24.06 1.59 -7.54
C ALA A 485 24.42 0.21 -6.96
N SER A 486 25.18 -0.59 -7.72
CA SER A 486 25.63 -1.92 -7.28
C SER A 486 26.63 -1.83 -6.12
N LEU A 487 27.51 -0.81 -6.14
CA LEU A 487 28.36 -0.49 -5.00
C LEU A 487 27.53 -0.08 -3.78
N GLY A 488 26.47 0.72 -3.97
CA GLY A 488 25.53 1.09 -2.92
C GLY A 488 24.87 -0.11 -2.23
N MET A 489 24.53 -1.16 -2.98
CA MET A 489 23.99 -2.41 -2.44
C MET A 489 25.02 -3.25 -1.67
N LEU A 490 26.32 -3.03 -1.90
CA LEU A 490 27.42 -3.71 -1.21
C LEU A 490 27.95 -2.94 0.01
N ILE A 491 27.49 -1.70 0.24
CA ILE A 491 28.01 -0.84 1.31
C ILE A 491 27.93 -1.53 2.68
N ASP A 492 26.81 -2.14 3.03
CA ASP A 492 26.64 -2.73 4.36
C ASP A 492 27.56 -3.93 4.60
N SER A 493 27.70 -4.82 3.61
CA SER A 493 28.61 -5.98 3.68
C SER A 493 30.08 -5.55 3.70
N VAL A 494 30.47 -4.59 2.84
CA VAL A 494 31.83 -4.04 2.79
C VAL A 494 32.18 -3.27 4.06
N LEU A 495 31.25 -2.50 4.61
CA LEU A 495 31.45 -1.81 5.89
C LEU A 495 31.57 -2.81 7.03
N HIS A 496 30.76 -3.88 7.03
CA HIS A 496 30.85 -4.91 8.04
C HIS A 496 32.20 -5.63 8.01
N ASP A 497 32.62 -6.13 6.85
CA ASP A 497 33.90 -6.83 6.68
C ASP A 497 35.10 -5.89 6.90
N GLY A 498 35.01 -4.65 6.42
CA GLY A 498 36.01 -3.62 6.67
C GLY A 498 36.18 -3.31 8.15
N ASN A 499 35.08 -3.09 8.88
CA ASN A 499 35.10 -2.83 10.31
C ASN A 499 35.60 -4.05 11.10
N ASN A 500 35.26 -5.27 10.70
CA ASN A 500 35.76 -6.50 11.32
C ASN A 500 37.29 -6.63 11.16
N LEU A 501 37.82 -6.37 9.97
CA LEU A 501 39.26 -6.40 9.71
C LEU A 501 40.01 -5.29 10.47
N LEU A 502 39.41 -4.10 10.59
CA LEU A 502 39.97 -3.01 11.39
C LEU A 502 39.97 -3.35 12.88
N ALA A 503 38.91 -3.97 13.41
CA ALA A 503 38.84 -4.40 14.80
C ALA A 503 39.89 -5.47 15.14
N LEU A 504 40.17 -6.40 14.21
CA LEU A 504 41.25 -7.39 14.36
C LEU A 504 42.63 -6.73 14.38
N LEU A 505 42.84 -5.71 13.53
CA LEU A 505 44.08 -4.95 13.49
C LEU A 505 44.27 -4.13 14.78
N ASP A 506 43.24 -3.44 15.24
CA ASP A 506 43.26 -2.68 16.50
C ASP A 506 43.51 -3.59 17.71
N GLY A 507 42.90 -4.78 17.71
CA GLY A 507 43.14 -5.82 18.71
C GLY A 507 44.61 -6.22 18.77
N GLU A 508 45.24 -6.46 17.61
CA GLU A 508 46.65 -6.85 17.56
C GLU A 508 47.62 -5.72 17.90
N VAL A 509 47.30 -4.48 17.50
CA VAL A 509 48.08 -3.30 17.91
C VAL A 509 47.98 -3.09 19.43
N LEU A 510 46.82 -3.34 20.04
CA LEU A 510 46.63 -3.27 21.48
C LEU A 510 47.42 -4.35 22.22
N LEU A 511 47.42 -5.60 21.72
CA LEU A 511 48.19 -6.70 22.31
C LEU A 511 49.69 -6.46 22.21
N LEU A 512 50.16 -5.97 21.06
CA LEU A 512 51.54 -5.51 20.88
C LEU A 512 51.91 -4.42 21.89
N GLY A 513 51.04 -3.40 22.06
CA GLY A 513 51.25 -2.33 23.03
C GLY A 513 51.29 -2.81 24.49
N ARG A 514 50.54 -3.87 24.83
CA ARG A 514 50.61 -4.51 26.17
C ARG A 514 51.90 -5.29 26.35
N GLU A 515 52.35 -6.01 25.34
CA GLU A 515 53.59 -6.79 25.39
C GLU A 515 54.83 -5.89 25.53
N LEU A 516 54.84 -4.75 24.83
CA LEU A 516 55.86 -3.72 24.93
C LEU A 516 55.91 -3.03 26.31
N LYS A 517 54.89 -3.18 27.15
CA LYS A 517 54.87 -2.66 28.53
C LYS A 517 55.39 -3.66 29.56
N LYS A 518 55.48 -4.95 29.22
CA LYS A 518 56.02 -5.98 30.13
C LYS A 518 57.54 -5.91 30.15
N GLN A 519 58.16 -6.12 31.31
CA GLN A 519 59.60 -6.35 31.40
C GLN A 519 59.91 -7.68 32.11
N PRO A 520 60.79 -8.54 31.55
CA PRO A 520 61.46 -8.39 30.26
C PRO A 520 60.51 -8.56 29.06
N HIS A 521 60.83 -7.95 27.92
CA HIS A 521 60.03 -8.08 26.70
C HIS A 521 60.17 -9.48 26.09
N ASN A 522 59.06 -10.05 25.62
CA ASN A 522 59.10 -11.25 24.79
C ASN A 522 59.18 -10.86 23.31
N ILE A 523 60.38 -10.95 22.74
CA ILE A 523 60.66 -10.57 21.35
C ILE A 523 59.92 -11.45 20.35
N GLU A 524 59.71 -12.74 20.66
CA GLU A 524 59.01 -13.68 19.77
C GLU A 524 57.54 -13.30 19.61
N ASN A 525 56.87 -12.95 20.73
CA ASN A 525 55.49 -12.43 20.69
C ASN A 525 55.38 -11.14 19.87
N ILE A 526 56.34 -10.22 20.03
CA ILE A 526 56.37 -8.96 19.27
C ILE A 526 56.49 -9.22 17.76
N ILE A 527 57.36 -10.15 17.35
CA ILE A 527 57.51 -10.54 15.94
C ILE A 527 56.20 -11.14 15.40
N ASN A 528 55.54 -12.00 16.17
CA ASN A 528 54.27 -12.61 15.79
C ASN A 528 53.16 -11.56 15.63
N PHE A 529 53.03 -10.61 16.56
CA PHE A 529 52.04 -9.53 16.43
C PHE A 529 52.30 -8.65 15.21
N LEU A 530 53.58 -8.33 14.91
CA LEU A 530 53.93 -7.56 13.72
C LEU A 530 53.65 -8.32 12.41
N ALA A 531 53.85 -9.65 12.41
CA ALA A 531 53.48 -10.51 11.29
C ALA A 531 51.96 -10.50 11.07
N ASN A 532 51.17 -10.68 12.13
CA ASN A 532 49.70 -10.67 12.08
C ASN A 532 49.17 -9.30 11.60
N ILE A 533 49.75 -8.19 12.07
CA ILE A 533 49.40 -6.83 11.58
C ILE A 533 49.65 -6.70 10.09
N LYS A 534 50.78 -7.23 9.58
CA LYS A 534 51.10 -7.22 8.15
C LYS A 534 50.11 -8.07 7.35
N GLU A 535 49.68 -9.22 7.88
CA GLU A 535 48.66 -10.06 7.25
C GLU A 535 47.29 -9.38 7.23
N HIS A 536 46.82 -8.82 8.34
CA HIS A 536 45.56 -8.07 8.41
C HIS A 536 45.55 -6.88 7.46
N LYS A 537 46.67 -6.13 7.36
CA LYS A 537 46.84 -5.06 6.36
C LYS A 537 46.73 -5.59 4.93
N ASN A 538 47.32 -6.74 4.63
CA ASN A 538 47.22 -7.36 3.30
C ASN A 538 45.78 -7.76 2.98
N LEU A 539 45.03 -8.30 3.95
CA LEU A 539 43.62 -8.65 3.79
C LEU A 539 42.76 -7.41 3.48
N ILE A 540 42.96 -6.31 4.21
CA ILE A 540 42.30 -5.02 3.93
C ILE A 540 42.63 -4.54 2.51
N SER A 541 43.91 -4.63 2.12
CA SER A 541 44.35 -4.22 0.77
C SER A 541 43.73 -5.08 -0.33
N GLN A 542 43.58 -6.38 -0.09
CA GLN A 542 42.91 -7.32 -1.00
C GLN A 542 41.41 -7.02 -1.12
N LEU A 543 40.74 -6.68 -0.02
CA LEU A 543 39.34 -6.26 -0.03
C LEU A 543 39.14 -5.01 -0.91
N PHE A 544 39.96 -3.97 -0.73
CA PHE A 544 39.88 -2.77 -1.58
C PHE A 544 40.24 -3.06 -3.04
N LYS A 545 41.22 -3.93 -3.31
CA LYS A 545 41.59 -4.33 -4.68
C LYS A 545 40.45 -5.07 -5.40
N ARG A 546 39.66 -5.87 -4.69
CA ARG A 546 38.45 -6.53 -5.24
C ARG A 546 37.32 -5.54 -5.55
N LEU A 547 37.29 -4.40 -4.86
CA LEU A 547 36.28 -3.34 -5.05
C LEU A 547 36.67 -2.31 -6.12
N GLU A 548 37.96 -2.16 -6.41
CA GLU A 548 38.50 -1.22 -7.40
C GLU A 548 37.81 -1.28 -8.78
N PRO A 549 37.47 -2.46 -9.34
CA PRO A 549 36.77 -2.55 -10.63
C PRO A 549 35.39 -1.86 -10.67
N LEU A 550 34.74 -1.70 -9.51
CA LEU A 550 33.43 -1.06 -9.36
C LEU A 550 33.52 0.47 -9.19
N GLY A 551 34.67 1.00 -8.78
CA GLY A 551 34.87 2.42 -8.44
C GLY A 551 35.41 3.32 -9.57
N GLY A 552 35.68 2.77 -10.75
CA GLY A 552 36.38 3.46 -11.84
C GLY A 552 35.66 4.70 -12.40
N ARG A 553 36.43 5.77 -12.66
CA ARG A 553 35.94 7.03 -13.29
C ARG A 553 35.64 6.92 -14.80
N ARG A 554 36.02 5.83 -15.47
CA ARG A 554 35.81 5.56 -16.91
C ARG A 554 35.59 4.06 -17.15
N ARG A 555 34.83 3.70 -18.19
CA ARG A 555 34.75 2.34 -18.75
C ARG A 555 36.18 1.85 -19.05
N GLY A 556 36.59 0.72 -18.48
CA GLY A 556 37.88 0.13 -18.79
C GLY A 556 37.87 -0.43 -20.22
N LYS A 557 39.04 -0.51 -20.86
CA LYS A 557 39.15 -1.23 -22.14
C LYS A 557 38.97 -2.73 -21.86
N PRO A 558 38.24 -3.48 -22.70
CA PRO A 558 38.17 -4.94 -22.60
C PRO A 558 39.58 -5.55 -22.58
N LYS A 559 39.81 -6.50 -21.68
CA LYS A 559 41.07 -7.24 -21.54
C LYS A 559 40.77 -8.73 -21.47
N ASP A 560 41.76 -9.56 -21.79
CA ASP A 560 41.65 -11.00 -21.58
C ASP A 560 41.73 -11.29 -20.08
N LEU A 561 40.61 -11.75 -19.51
CA LEU A 561 40.46 -12.07 -18.10
C LEU A 561 40.25 -13.57 -17.94
N VAL A 562 40.78 -14.12 -16.85
CA VAL A 562 40.45 -15.48 -16.42
C VAL A 562 39.08 -15.42 -15.74
N LEU A 563 38.08 -16.05 -16.35
CA LEU A 563 36.69 -16.00 -15.88
C LEU A 563 36.56 -16.58 -14.47
N GLU A 564 37.22 -17.70 -14.20
CA GLU A 564 37.17 -18.41 -12.92
C GLU A 564 37.78 -17.59 -11.78
N ASP A 565 38.81 -16.77 -12.05
CA ASP A 565 39.36 -15.84 -11.05
C ASP A 565 38.35 -14.73 -10.70
N SER A 566 37.59 -14.26 -11.69
CA SER A 566 36.53 -13.27 -11.49
C SER A 566 35.35 -13.84 -10.71
N ILE A 567 34.93 -15.08 -11.03
CA ILE A 567 33.92 -15.82 -10.26
C ILE A 567 34.37 -15.97 -8.82
N LYS A 568 35.61 -16.43 -8.59
CA LYS A 568 36.17 -16.60 -7.25
C LYS A 568 36.19 -15.28 -6.47
N ASN A 569 36.55 -14.17 -7.11
CA ASN A 569 36.54 -12.85 -6.47
C ASN A 569 35.13 -12.42 -6.05
N ALA A 570 34.11 -12.67 -6.88
CA ALA A 570 32.71 -12.38 -6.53
C ALA A 570 32.23 -13.18 -5.31
N PHE A 571 32.52 -14.48 -5.24
CA PHE A 571 32.16 -15.31 -4.08
C PHE A 571 32.92 -14.90 -2.81
N GLU A 572 34.20 -14.55 -2.92
CA GLU A 572 35.00 -14.09 -1.79
C GLU A 572 34.53 -12.74 -1.21
N LEU A 573 33.90 -11.87 -2.02
CA LEU A 573 33.28 -10.63 -1.54
C LEU A 573 32.02 -10.87 -0.70
N HIS A 574 31.36 -12.02 -0.87
CA HIS A 574 30.14 -12.39 -0.14
C HIS A 574 30.37 -13.55 0.85
N LYS A 575 31.63 -13.81 1.20
CA LYS A 575 32.02 -14.98 1.99
C LYS A 575 31.33 -15.03 3.35
N SER A 576 31.23 -13.90 4.04
CA SER A 576 30.58 -13.80 5.35
C SER A 576 29.10 -14.17 5.29
N GLU A 577 28.39 -13.72 4.26
CA GLU A 577 26.97 -14.03 4.02
C GLU A 577 26.76 -15.49 3.61
N LEU A 578 27.60 -16.01 2.70
CA LEU A 578 27.59 -17.42 2.30
C LEU A 578 27.79 -18.35 3.51
N GLN A 579 28.71 -18.00 4.41
CA GLN A 579 28.95 -18.75 5.66
C GLN A 579 27.79 -18.60 6.65
N ARG A 580 27.29 -17.38 6.86
CA ARG A 580 26.14 -17.11 7.74
C ARG A 580 24.91 -17.94 7.36
N LEU A 581 24.68 -18.10 6.06
CA LEU A 581 23.54 -18.82 5.50
C LEU A 581 23.81 -20.31 5.25
N ASN A 582 25.02 -20.81 5.52
CA ASN A 582 25.46 -22.18 5.22
C ASN A 582 25.23 -22.58 3.75
N ILE A 583 25.56 -21.70 2.81
CA ILE A 583 25.44 -21.96 1.37
C ILE A 583 26.68 -22.71 0.88
N ASN A 584 26.49 -23.93 0.39
CA ASN A 584 27.56 -24.67 -0.29
C ASN A 584 27.69 -24.18 -1.73
N TYR A 585 28.91 -24.08 -2.26
CA TYR A 585 29.09 -23.65 -3.64
C TYR A 585 30.19 -24.42 -4.37
N GLN A 586 30.03 -24.55 -5.69
CA GLN A 586 30.99 -25.17 -6.59
C GLN A 586 31.37 -24.18 -7.70
N ILE A 587 32.66 -23.92 -7.85
CA ILE A 587 33.23 -23.01 -8.86
C ILE A 587 34.13 -23.84 -9.79
N PRO A 588 34.08 -23.63 -11.12
CA PRO A 588 34.90 -24.39 -12.05
C PRO A 588 36.38 -23.98 -11.97
N SER A 589 37.28 -24.87 -12.39
CA SER A 589 38.74 -24.65 -12.38
C SER A 589 39.35 -24.63 -13.78
N THR A 590 38.54 -24.39 -14.82
CA THR A 590 38.89 -24.55 -16.24
C THR A 590 39.77 -23.43 -16.83
N LYS A 591 39.97 -22.32 -16.10
CA LYS A 591 40.81 -21.16 -16.48
C LYS A 591 40.53 -20.62 -17.89
N ASN A 592 39.27 -20.46 -18.24
CA ASN A 592 38.85 -19.91 -19.52
C ASN A 592 39.16 -18.41 -19.63
N LEU A 593 39.74 -18.00 -20.76
CA LEU A 593 39.95 -16.60 -21.10
C LEU A 593 38.70 -16.00 -21.77
N LEU A 594 38.24 -14.86 -21.23
CA LEU A 594 37.14 -14.04 -21.73
C LEU A 594 37.59 -12.59 -21.91
N LYS A 595 37.31 -12.00 -23.07
CA LYS A 595 37.66 -10.61 -23.38
C LYS A 595 36.52 -9.67 -23.00
N ILE A 596 36.62 -8.99 -21.86
CA ILE A 596 35.54 -8.15 -21.30
C ILE A 596 36.13 -7.05 -20.39
N ASP A 597 35.36 -5.99 -20.09
CA ASP A 597 35.71 -5.03 -19.03
C ASP A 597 35.60 -5.74 -17.67
N GLU A 598 36.64 -5.64 -16.85
CA GLU A 598 36.69 -6.29 -15.52
C GLU A 598 35.53 -5.85 -14.63
N GLY A 599 35.16 -4.57 -14.68
CA GLY A 599 34.01 -4.04 -13.94
C GLY A 599 32.67 -4.54 -14.44
N GLU A 600 32.50 -4.78 -15.75
CA GLU A 600 31.27 -5.33 -16.34
C GLU A 600 31.10 -6.80 -15.98
N LEU A 601 32.17 -7.60 -16.07
CA LEU A 601 32.14 -9.00 -15.65
C LEU A 601 31.86 -9.13 -14.15
N GLN A 602 32.50 -8.31 -13.33
CA GLN A 602 32.25 -8.27 -11.89
C GLN A 602 30.79 -7.90 -11.60
N LEU A 603 30.23 -6.93 -12.33
CA LEU A 603 28.83 -6.52 -12.18
C LEU A 603 27.84 -7.64 -12.54
N ILE A 604 28.11 -8.40 -13.60
CA ILE A 604 27.31 -9.57 -14.00
C ILE A 604 27.28 -10.59 -12.87
N LEU A 605 28.47 -10.99 -12.39
CA LEU A 605 28.62 -12.04 -11.39
C LEU A 605 28.00 -11.65 -10.04
N LEU A 606 28.16 -10.39 -9.61
CA LEU A 606 27.58 -9.90 -8.37
C LEU A 606 26.06 -9.86 -8.42
N ASN A 607 25.45 -9.43 -9.54
CA ASN A 607 23.98 -9.41 -9.67
C ASN A 607 23.39 -10.83 -9.63
N LEU A 608 24.02 -11.80 -10.29
CA LEU A 608 23.59 -13.20 -10.24
C LEU A 608 23.73 -13.75 -8.80
N LEU A 609 24.89 -13.56 -8.17
CA LEU A 609 25.17 -14.06 -6.84
C LEU A 609 24.27 -13.44 -5.76
N GLN A 610 24.04 -12.12 -5.79
CA GLN A 610 23.12 -11.44 -4.87
C GLN A 610 21.66 -11.89 -5.07
N ASN A 611 21.26 -12.21 -6.30
CA ASN A 611 19.95 -12.80 -6.55
C ASN A 611 19.82 -14.18 -5.91
N SER A 612 20.80 -15.06 -6.10
CA SER A 612 20.78 -16.39 -5.50
C SER A 612 20.87 -16.36 -3.98
N ILE A 613 21.76 -15.55 -3.38
CA ILE A 613 21.87 -15.41 -1.92
C ILE A 613 20.54 -14.97 -1.31
N TYR A 614 19.87 -13.98 -1.90
CA TYR A 614 18.57 -13.50 -1.42
C TYR A 614 17.52 -14.62 -1.42
N TRP A 615 17.36 -15.34 -2.53
CA TRP A 615 16.34 -16.37 -2.64
C TRP A 615 16.63 -17.59 -1.75
N LEU A 616 17.91 -17.94 -1.58
CA LEU A 616 18.35 -18.99 -0.65
C LEU A 616 18.14 -18.60 0.82
N GLU A 617 18.24 -17.31 1.16
CA GLU A 617 17.95 -16.79 2.51
C GLU A 617 16.46 -16.88 2.85
N VAL A 618 15.58 -16.58 1.89
CA VAL A 618 14.12 -16.64 2.06
C VAL A 618 13.61 -18.07 2.21
N GLN A 619 14.30 -19.05 1.60
CA GLN A 619 13.88 -20.45 1.63
C GLN A 619 14.33 -21.18 2.92
N ASN A 620 13.37 -21.86 3.56
CA ASN A 620 13.59 -22.70 4.74
C ASN A 620 13.64 -24.19 4.35
N ASP A 621 14.39 -24.98 5.11
CA ASP A 621 14.46 -26.46 5.02
C ASP A 621 14.93 -27.02 3.67
N VAL A 622 15.75 -26.27 2.93
CA VAL A 622 16.36 -26.74 1.67
C VAL A 622 17.89 -26.71 1.76
N LYS A 623 18.53 -27.69 1.13
CA LYS A 623 19.98 -27.74 0.99
C LYS A 623 20.42 -26.56 0.10
N ARG A 624 21.00 -25.52 0.71
CA ARG A 624 21.38 -24.29 0.02
C ARG A 624 22.66 -24.51 -0.78
N GLU A 625 22.54 -24.54 -2.09
CA GLU A 625 23.66 -24.78 -3.01
C GLU A 625 23.68 -23.79 -4.17
N ILE A 626 24.88 -23.42 -4.60
CA ILE A 626 25.13 -22.66 -5.83
C ILE A 626 26.16 -23.42 -6.67
N ILE A 627 25.83 -23.75 -7.91
CA ILE A 627 26.73 -24.43 -8.85
C ILE A 627 27.01 -23.49 -10.02
N VAL A 628 28.29 -23.21 -10.25
CA VAL A 628 28.76 -22.50 -11.42
C VAL A 628 29.50 -23.48 -12.32
N GLN A 629 29.15 -23.50 -13.60
CA GLN A 629 29.82 -24.33 -14.61
C GLN A 629 30.22 -23.49 -15.80
N THR A 630 31.37 -23.81 -16.37
CA THR A 630 31.90 -23.12 -17.56
C THR A 630 32.29 -24.13 -18.61
N SER A 631 31.95 -23.84 -19.86
CA SER A 631 32.37 -24.62 -21.03
C SER A 631 32.85 -23.66 -22.11
N LYS A 632 33.91 -23.99 -22.83
CA LYS A 632 34.44 -23.18 -23.93
C LYS A 632 34.68 -24.07 -25.13
N ASN A 633 34.16 -23.66 -26.28
CA ASN A 633 34.50 -24.24 -27.58
C ASN A 633 35.15 -23.14 -28.47
N GLU A 634 35.36 -23.42 -29.77
CA GLU A 634 36.01 -22.48 -30.69
C GLU A 634 35.16 -21.23 -30.98
N GLU A 635 33.82 -21.32 -30.87
CA GLU A 635 32.88 -20.27 -31.27
C GLU A 635 32.30 -19.50 -30.07
N GLU A 636 32.18 -20.15 -28.91
CA GLU A 636 31.49 -19.61 -27.75
C GLU A 636 32.07 -20.09 -26.41
N LEU A 637 31.93 -19.22 -25.41
CA LEU A 637 32.13 -19.50 -24.00
C LEU A 637 30.76 -19.47 -23.31
N ILE A 638 30.42 -20.54 -22.60
CA ILE A 638 29.18 -20.69 -21.85
C ILE A 638 29.49 -20.64 -20.36
N LEU A 639 28.74 -19.82 -19.62
CA LEU A 639 28.68 -19.77 -18.17
C LEU A 639 27.26 -20.17 -17.73
N ILE A 640 27.15 -21.23 -16.95
CA ILE A 640 25.91 -21.67 -16.31
C ILE A 640 26.01 -21.33 -14.82
N PHE A 641 25.04 -20.57 -14.32
CA PHE A 641 24.91 -20.20 -12.91
C PHE A 641 23.60 -20.76 -12.38
N SER A 642 23.67 -21.74 -11.47
CA SER A 642 22.53 -22.47 -10.95
C SER A 642 22.46 -22.33 -9.44
N ASP A 643 21.27 -22.08 -8.89
CA ASP A 643 21.00 -22.09 -7.46
C ASP A 643 19.91 -23.08 -7.08
N SER A 644 19.88 -23.47 -5.81
CA SER A 644 18.84 -24.34 -5.23
C SER A 644 17.68 -23.52 -4.63
N GLY A 645 17.43 -22.32 -5.15
CA GLY A 645 16.35 -21.43 -4.72
C GLY A 645 14.96 -21.97 -5.11
N PRO A 646 13.89 -21.15 -4.97
CA PRO A 646 12.52 -21.55 -5.29
C PRO A 646 12.25 -21.69 -6.80
N GLY A 647 13.24 -21.42 -7.64
CA GLY A 647 13.08 -21.36 -9.09
C GLY A 647 12.30 -20.13 -9.55
N ILE A 648 11.89 -20.14 -10.82
CA ILE A 648 11.04 -19.12 -11.42
C ILE A 648 9.67 -19.74 -11.66
N GLU A 649 8.62 -19.08 -11.18
CA GLU A 649 7.23 -19.54 -11.35
C GLU A 649 6.85 -19.63 -12.84
N GLU A 650 6.07 -20.66 -13.17
CA GLU A 650 5.62 -20.93 -14.54
C GLU A 650 4.84 -19.73 -15.11
N GLY A 651 5.13 -19.35 -16.36
CA GLY A 651 4.59 -18.17 -17.03
C GLY A 651 5.37 -16.87 -16.77
N LYS A 652 6.37 -16.86 -15.85
CA LYS A 652 7.20 -15.67 -15.58
C LYS A 652 8.56 -15.69 -16.30
N GLN A 653 8.92 -16.77 -16.98
CA GLN A 653 10.26 -16.97 -17.55
C GLN A 653 10.67 -15.89 -18.55
N GLU A 654 9.72 -15.33 -19.31
CA GLU A 654 10.04 -14.30 -20.30
C GLU A 654 10.05 -12.87 -19.73
N ILE A 655 9.32 -12.62 -18.64
CA ILE A 655 9.16 -11.26 -18.07
C ILE A 655 10.25 -10.90 -17.07
N ILE A 656 10.97 -11.89 -16.51
CA ILE A 656 12.02 -11.64 -15.51
C ILE A 656 13.21 -10.85 -16.06
N PHE A 657 13.36 -10.79 -17.38
CA PHE A 657 14.40 -10.00 -18.06
C PHE A 657 13.95 -8.56 -18.36
N ASP A 658 12.65 -8.26 -18.26
CA ASP A 658 12.13 -6.93 -18.54
C ASP A 658 12.54 -5.92 -17.45
N PRO A 659 12.86 -4.68 -17.84
CA PRO A 659 13.30 -3.67 -16.88
C PRO A 659 12.25 -3.38 -15.83
N TYR A 660 12.72 -3.24 -14.60
CA TYR A 660 11.96 -2.94 -13.39
C TYR A 660 11.08 -4.09 -12.89
N ILE A 661 11.20 -5.30 -13.45
CA ILE A 661 10.50 -6.49 -12.93
C ILE A 661 11.26 -7.10 -11.76
N SER A 662 10.61 -7.21 -10.60
CA SER A 662 11.16 -7.84 -9.40
C SER A 662 10.06 -8.41 -8.51
N THR A 663 10.24 -9.66 -8.11
CA THR A 663 9.45 -10.33 -7.06
C THR A 663 10.00 -10.04 -5.65
N LYS A 664 11.18 -9.43 -5.51
CA LYS A 664 11.70 -8.97 -4.21
C LYS A 664 10.91 -7.75 -3.72
N PRO A 665 10.49 -7.65 -2.44
CA PRO A 665 9.66 -6.55 -1.90
C PRO A 665 10.24 -5.14 -2.14
N ASP A 666 11.56 -4.98 -2.02
CA ASP A 666 12.30 -3.71 -2.22
C ASP A 666 13.23 -3.75 -3.46
N GLY A 667 13.06 -4.75 -4.33
CA GLY A 667 13.92 -4.90 -5.51
C GLY A 667 13.52 -3.95 -6.63
N ILE A 668 14.50 -3.21 -7.15
CA ILE A 668 14.30 -2.26 -8.27
C ILE A 668 14.01 -3.00 -9.59
N GLY A 669 14.43 -4.26 -9.72
CA GLY A 669 14.14 -5.10 -10.90
C GLY A 669 14.97 -4.78 -12.14
N ILE A 670 16.17 -4.23 -11.96
CA ILE A 670 17.07 -3.85 -13.06
C ILE A 670 18.24 -4.83 -13.24
N GLY A 671 18.49 -5.72 -12.29
CA GLY A 671 19.70 -6.57 -12.25
C GLY A 671 19.82 -7.50 -13.46
N LEU A 672 18.79 -8.31 -13.75
CA LEU A 672 18.79 -9.25 -14.88
C LEU A 672 18.79 -8.54 -16.24
N THR A 673 18.08 -7.41 -16.35
CA THR A 673 18.11 -6.56 -17.56
C THR A 673 19.51 -6.02 -17.83
N ILE A 674 20.21 -5.54 -16.79
CA ILE A 674 21.60 -5.06 -16.90
C ILE A 674 22.52 -6.20 -17.36
N ILE A 675 22.37 -7.41 -16.81
CA ILE A 675 23.15 -8.57 -17.23
C ILE A 675 22.90 -8.87 -18.72
N GLY A 676 21.64 -8.95 -19.14
CA GLY A 676 21.27 -9.23 -20.53
C GLY A 676 21.89 -8.22 -21.50
N GLU A 677 21.85 -6.93 -21.17
CA GLU A 677 22.48 -5.89 -21.99
C GLU A 677 24.00 -6.01 -22.06
N LEU A 678 24.66 -6.21 -20.91
CA LEU A 678 26.11 -6.36 -20.88
C LEU A 678 26.56 -7.58 -21.69
N VAL A 679 25.86 -8.71 -21.57
CA VAL A 679 26.15 -9.91 -22.35
C VAL A 679 25.91 -9.66 -23.85
N ALA A 680 24.82 -8.98 -24.22
CA ALA A 680 24.52 -8.63 -25.60
C ALA A 680 25.56 -7.67 -26.23
N GLU A 681 26.11 -6.72 -25.45
CA GLU A 681 27.22 -5.85 -25.89
C GLU A 681 28.49 -6.64 -26.28
N HIS A 682 28.64 -7.86 -25.76
CA HIS A 682 29.73 -8.80 -26.09
C HIS A 682 29.26 -9.92 -27.03
N ASN A 683 28.27 -9.63 -27.91
CA ASN A 683 27.69 -10.56 -28.88
C ASN A 683 27.12 -11.86 -28.27
N GLY A 684 26.80 -11.81 -26.98
CA GLY A 684 26.30 -12.93 -26.21
C GLY A 684 24.78 -13.01 -26.11
N ASP A 685 24.32 -13.98 -25.33
CA ASP A 685 22.90 -14.13 -24.97
C ASP A 685 22.74 -14.56 -23.51
N LEU A 686 21.68 -14.08 -22.85
CA LEU A 686 21.27 -14.49 -21.51
C LEU A 686 19.93 -15.21 -21.60
N SER A 687 19.89 -16.46 -21.12
CA SER A 687 18.66 -17.28 -21.08
C SER A 687 18.48 -17.97 -19.74
N LEU A 688 17.22 -18.29 -19.42
CA LEU A 688 16.86 -19.17 -18.32
C LEU A 688 16.75 -20.61 -18.85
N LEU A 689 17.32 -21.58 -18.15
CA LEU A 689 17.19 -23.00 -18.49
C LEU A 689 16.10 -23.64 -17.62
N ASP A 690 15.21 -24.39 -18.26
CA ASP A 690 14.13 -25.12 -17.56
C ASP A 690 14.67 -26.25 -16.67
N ASN A 691 15.80 -26.85 -17.05
CA ASN A 691 16.46 -27.91 -16.29
C ASN A 691 17.95 -27.58 -16.15
N GLY A 692 18.40 -27.39 -14.92
CA GLY A 692 19.81 -27.14 -14.58
C GLY A 692 20.38 -28.15 -13.59
N PRO A 693 21.62 -27.93 -13.14
CA PRO A 693 22.27 -28.77 -12.12
C PRO A 693 21.53 -28.85 -10.78
N LEU A 694 20.71 -27.83 -10.46
CA LEU A 694 19.92 -27.71 -9.23
C LEU A 694 18.45 -27.47 -9.58
N GLU A 695 17.54 -27.76 -8.63
CA GLU A 695 16.09 -27.62 -8.78
C GLU A 695 15.58 -26.15 -8.78
N GLY A 696 16.46 -25.19 -8.48
CA GLY A 696 16.11 -23.76 -8.46
C GLY A 696 16.32 -23.06 -9.80
N ALA A 697 16.74 -21.79 -9.77
CA ALA A 697 16.90 -21.02 -11.01
C ALA A 697 18.26 -21.31 -11.67
N THR A 698 18.27 -21.50 -12.99
CA THR A 698 19.50 -21.72 -13.75
C THR A 698 19.61 -20.74 -14.92
N PHE A 699 20.60 -19.86 -14.87
CA PHE A 699 20.89 -18.87 -15.90
C PHE A 699 22.05 -19.34 -16.77
N LYS A 700 21.87 -19.28 -18.09
CA LYS A 700 22.90 -19.55 -19.10
C LYS A 700 23.30 -18.24 -19.76
N LEU A 701 24.58 -17.90 -19.64
CA LEU A 701 25.21 -16.78 -20.32
C LEU A 701 26.11 -17.34 -21.42
N THR A 702 25.91 -16.89 -22.64
CA THR A 702 26.73 -17.26 -23.80
C THR A 702 27.54 -16.04 -24.21
N PHE A 703 28.84 -16.17 -24.40
CA PHE A 703 29.72 -15.14 -24.96
C PHE A 703 30.32 -15.67 -26.25
N ARG A 704 30.09 -15.02 -27.39
CA ARG A 704 30.63 -15.46 -28.68
C ARG A 704 32.05 -14.93 -28.85
N THR A 705 32.98 -15.81 -29.22
CA THR A 705 34.39 -15.46 -29.40
C THR A 705 34.56 -14.87 -30.80
N THR A 706 34.79 -13.54 -30.91
CA THR A 706 35.17 -12.89 -32.18
C THR A 706 36.66 -12.73 -32.32
#